data_AF-A0AA96JNZ5-F1
#
_entry.id   AF-A0AA96JNZ5-F1
#
_cell.length_a   1.000
_cell.length_b   1.000
_cell.length_c   1.000
_cell.angle_alpha   90.00
_cell.angle_beta   90.00
_cell.angle_gamma   90.00
#
_symmetry.space_group_name_H-M   'P 1'
#
loop_
_entity.id
_entity.type
_entity.pdbx_description
1 polymer ?
#
loop_
_entity_poly.entity_id
_entity_poly.type
_entity_poly.pdbx_seq_one_letter_code
_entity_poly.pdbx_strand_id
1 'polypeptide(L)'
;MGALDEPLTKLVGDRTAKVLADSLKLRTVGDLLHHYPRRYVERGQLTSLDELEIDEHVTVLARIEKVTLIPFRGRKGDRLEVVVTDGRSRLSLVFFNQGWRQKELRAGAQGLFAGKVGVFNRSRQLVSPDYQLLDEDAGSDAAKQFAGRLIPVYGASAQMPSWKLSICIETALTKHLADVGEPLPAELRERHDLIPLPEALELIHRPRSQADRERAQSRLRWDEAFVLQVALARRRAADSALPAVPRTPCADGLLDAFDARLPFTLTEGQQKVSAEIAADLATEHPMHRLLQGEVGSGKTLVALRAMLAVVDAGGQAVLLAPTEVLAQQHHRSIVEMMGDLAEGGMLGGSDLGTRVVLLTGSMGVPARRQALLDMACGDAGIAIGTHALIEDKVQFQDLGLVVVDEQHRFGVEQRDALRAKGEQPPHLLVMTATPIPRTVAMTVFGDLETSVLDQLPAGRSPISTHVVPAVEKPNFLARAWERVREEVAKGHQAYVVCPRIGDEEPAEPKKRRKAAEEDLEDVADTGADSDERRPPLSVVETAEMLVKGPLAGLRVEILHGRLAPDAKDEVMRRFAAGEVDVLVATTVIEVGVNVPNSTAMVIMDADRFGVSQLHQLRGRVGRGSAAGLCLLVSDMPAASAARARLDAVAGTLDGFELSRIDLEQRREGDVLGQAQSGVKSSLKVLSVLEDEEVIVTARAEATRLVAADPDLAAHPELRTALESLLDADRAAYMEKG
;
A
#
# COMPACT_ATOMS: atom_id res chain seq x y z
N MET A 1 27.07 -5.33 -21.08
CA MET A 1 27.64 -5.40 -19.72
C MET A 1 28.35 -4.08 -19.50
N GLY A 2 27.62 -3.11 -18.96
CA GLY A 2 28.15 -1.78 -18.71
C GLY A 2 29.13 -1.80 -17.53
N ALA A 3 29.92 -0.75 -17.36
CA ALA A 3 30.80 -0.60 -16.19
C ALA A 3 30.04 -0.64 -14.85
N LEU A 4 28.74 -0.30 -14.87
CA LEU A 4 27.85 -0.36 -13.71
C LEU A 4 27.48 -1.79 -13.29
N ASP A 5 27.51 -2.76 -14.21
CA ASP A 5 27.23 -4.18 -13.93
C ASP A 5 28.45 -4.92 -13.35
N GLU A 6 29.58 -4.22 -13.20
CA GLU A 6 30.81 -4.82 -12.72
C GLU A 6 30.65 -5.31 -11.27
N PRO A 7 31.04 -6.55 -10.95
CA PRO A 7 30.97 -7.06 -9.58
C PRO A 7 31.86 -6.27 -8.61
N LEU A 8 31.34 -5.99 -7.41
CA LEU A 8 32.08 -5.27 -6.37
C LEU A 8 33.40 -5.94 -5.94
N THR A 9 33.56 -7.23 -6.20
CA THR A 9 34.79 -7.99 -5.90
C THR A 9 36.03 -7.36 -6.55
N LYS A 10 35.89 -6.82 -7.77
CA LYS A 10 36.98 -6.15 -8.49
C LYS A 10 37.31 -4.76 -7.94
N LEU A 11 36.33 -4.08 -7.34
CA LEU A 11 36.49 -2.73 -6.83
C LEU A 11 37.05 -2.68 -5.40
N VAL A 12 36.48 -3.48 -4.49
CA VAL A 12 36.75 -3.40 -3.04
C VAL A 12 37.34 -4.68 -2.44
N GLY A 13 37.54 -5.72 -3.28
CA GLY A 13 38.04 -7.04 -2.89
C GLY A 13 36.97 -7.97 -2.32
N ASP A 14 37.20 -9.29 -2.44
CA ASP A 14 36.22 -10.34 -2.14
C ASP A 14 35.61 -10.27 -0.72
N ARG A 15 36.44 -9.95 0.28
CA ARG A 15 36.00 -9.88 1.67
C ARG A 15 35.01 -8.75 1.92
N THR A 16 35.27 -7.57 1.35
CA THR A 16 34.41 -6.38 1.52
C THR A 16 33.15 -6.53 0.67
N ALA A 17 33.29 -7.03 -0.56
CA ALA A 17 32.17 -7.29 -1.46
C ALA A 17 31.17 -8.29 -0.87
N LYS A 18 31.65 -9.36 -0.23
CA LYS A 18 30.78 -10.33 0.46
C LYS A 18 29.96 -9.69 1.58
N VAL A 19 30.58 -8.85 2.41
CA VAL A 19 29.88 -8.16 3.50
C VAL A 19 28.81 -7.19 2.95
N LEU A 20 29.11 -6.47 1.86
CA LEU A 20 28.17 -5.58 1.20
C LEU A 20 26.97 -6.35 0.62
N ALA A 21 27.21 -7.51 0.01
CA ALA A 21 26.17 -8.38 -0.51
C ALA A 21 25.31 -9.00 0.60
N ASP A 22 25.92 -9.53 1.67
CA ASP A 22 25.19 -10.22 2.74
C ASP A 22 24.41 -9.24 3.64
N SER A 23 24.99 -8.07 3.95
CA SER A 23 24.41 -7.14 4.93
C SER A 23 23.55 -6.03 4.33
N LEU A 24 23.85 -5.59 3.10
CA LEU A 24 23.16 -4.48 2.44
C LEU A 24 22.56 -4.86 1.08
N LYS A 25 22.72 -6.12 0.63
CA LYS A 25 22.28 -6.63 -0.67
C LYS A 25 22.89 -5.88 -1.87
N LEU A 26 24.08 -5.30 -1.72
CA LEU A 26 24.78 -4.59 -2.80
C LEU A 26 25.79 -5.54 -3.48
N ARG A 27 25.68 -5.73 -4.80
CA ARG A 27 26.49 -6.71 -5.55
C ARG A 27 27.32 -6.08 -6.68
N THR A 28 26.83 -5.00 -7.29
CA THR A 28 27.46 -4.34 -8.44
C THR A 28 27.98 -2.93 -8.10
N VAL A 29 28.82 -2.36 -8.98
CA VAL A 29 29.25 -0.95 -8.90
C VAL A 29 28.03 -0.02 -8.97
N GLY A 30 27.06 -0.33 -9.84
CA GLY A 30 25.79 0.39 -9.94
C GLY A 30 25.01 0.41 -8.63
N ASP A 31 24.90 -0.73 -7.95
CA ASP A 31 24.22 -0.82 -6.64
C ASP A 31 24.86 0.12 -5.61
N LEU A 32 26.19 0.20 -5.61
CA LEU A 32 26.95 1.02 -4.68
C LEU A 32 26.82 2.52 -4.97
N LEU A 33 26.83 2.93 -6.25
CA LEU A 33 26.60 4.32 -6.66
C LEU A 33 25.16 4.77 -6.44
N HIS A 34 24.19 3.86 -6.50
CA HIS A 34 22.78 4.15 -6.19
C HIS A 34 22.44 3.88 -4.71
N HIS A 35 23.46 3.78 -3.84
CA HIS A 35 23.29 3.69 -2.38
C HIS A 35 23.37 5.09 -1.75
N TYR A 36 22.28 5.84 -1.85
CA TYR A 36 22.26 7.25 -1.47
C TYR A 36 22.38 7.48 0.04
N PRO A 37 22.96 8.62 0.47
CA PRO A 37 22.98 9.02 1.88
C PRO A 37 21.56 9.25 2.41
N ARG A 38 21.29 8.80 3.65
CA ARG A 38 20.01 9.06 4.35
C ARG A 38 19.90 10.50 4.82
N ARG A 39 21.02 11.06 5.27
CA ARG A 39 21.11 12.43 5.79
C ARG A 39 22.49 13.00 5.54
N TYR A 40 22.60 14.32 5.64
CA TYR A 40 23.84 15.05 5.51
C TYR A 40 24.08 15.82 6.80
N VAL A 41 25.32 15.80 7.27
CA VAL A 41 25.71 16.52 8.48
C VAL A 41 26.73 17.57 8.10
N GLU A 42 26.48 18.82 8.44
CA GLU A 42 27.47 19.88 8.24
C GLU A 42 28.69 19.66 9.15
N ARG A 43 29.88 19.68 8.56
CA ARG A 43 31.13 19.55 9.33
C ARG A 43 31.29 20.76 10.26
N GLY A 44 30.99 20.54 11.54
CA GLY A 44 31.00 21.55 12.61
C GLY A 44 29.72 21.60 13.44
N GLN A 45 28.60 21.10 12.92
CA GLN A 45 27.34 20.94 13.67
C GLN A 45 27.25 19.54 14.28
N LEU A 46 26.88 19.44 15.55
CA LEU A 46 26.77 18.17 16.26
C LEU A 46 25.38 17.55 16.01
N THR A 47 25.30 16.22 15.92
CA THR A 47 24.01 15.52 15.74
C THR A 47 23.20 15.58 17.04
N SER A 48 21.92 15.95 16.96
CA SER A 48 20.99 15.90 18.09
C SER A 48 20.91 14.48 18.66
N LEU A 49 21.28 14.31 19.93
CA LEU A 49 21.30 13.02 20.61
C LEU A 49 19.94 12.65 21.24
N ASP A 50 19.00 13.60 21.28
CA ASP A 50 17.67 13.44 21.89
C ASP A 50 16.70 12.67 21.00
N GLU A 51 16.92 12.69 19.69
CA GLU A 51 16.05 12.07 18.67
C GLU A 51 16.42 10.61 18.36
N LEU A 52 17.43 10.05 19.03
CA LEU A 52 17.89 8.68 18.79
C LEU A 52 16.88 7.65 19.32
N GLU A 53 16.42 6.76 18.43
CA GLU A 53 15.58 5.61 18.78
C GLU A 53 16.39 4.49 19.44
N ILE A 54 15.78 3.77 20.38
CA ILE A 54 16.40 2.65 21.09
C ILE A 54 16.46 1.44 20.15
N ASP A 55 17.51 0.64 20.27
CA ASP A 55 17.78 -0.56 19.48
C ASP A 55 18.11 -0.37 18.00
N GLU A 56 18.23 0.88 17.52
CA GLU A 56 18.68 1.20 16.16
C GLU A 56 20.22 1.29 16.05
N HIS A 57 20.79 0.92 14.88
CA HIS A 57 22.18 1.24 14.53
C HIS A 57 22.27 2.65 13.95
N VAL A 58 22.92 3.55 14.68
CA VAL A 58 23.04 4.96 14.31
C VAL A 58 24.50 5.36 14.13
N THR A 59 24.75 6.36 13.28
CA THR A 59 26.04 7.05 13.19
C THR A 59 25.83 8.50 13.64
N VAL A 60 26.50 8.93 14.71
CA VAL A 60 26.36 10.27 15.30
C VAL A 60 27.67 11.05 15.22
N LEU A 61 27.58 12.33 14.88
CA LEU A 61 28.70 13.26 14.97
C LEU A 61 28.65 13.95 16.34
N ALA A 62 29.62 13.68 17.21
CA ALA A 62 29.64 14.20 18.57
C ALA A 62 31.05 14.62 19.00
N ARG A 63 31.12 15.49 20.01
CA ARG A 63 32.39 15.88 20.65
C ARG A 63 32.62 15.04 21.90
N ILE A 64 33.85 14.57 22.10
CA ILE A 64 34.24 13.84 23.31
C ILE A 64 34.36 14.82 24.47
N GLU A 65 33.52 14.68 25.49
CA GLU A 65 33.55 15.48 26.72
C GLU A 65 34.51 14.86 27.75
N LYS A 66 34.41 13.54 27.95
CA LYS A 66 35.17 12.85 29.01
C LYS A 66 35.52 11.43 28.62
N VAL A 67 36.70 10.98 29.02
CA VAL A 67 37.18 9.60 28.82
C VAL A 67 37.61 9.03 30.16
N THR A 68 37.01 7.93 30.57
CA THR A 68 37.24 7.28 31.87
C THR A 68 37.52 5.80 31.68
N LEU A 69 38.65 5.31 32.19
CA LEU A 69 38.96 3.88 32.22
C LEU A 69 38.58 3.30 33.59
N ILE A 70 37.68 2.32 33.61
CA ILE A 70 37.15 1.71 34.84
C ILE A 70 37.57 0.22 34.85
N PRO A 71 38.46 -0.22 35.76
CA PRO A 71 38.79 -1.63 35.89
C PRO A 71 37.62 -2.41 36.52
N PHE A 72 37.39 -3.66 36.10
CA PHE A 72 36.35 -4.48 36.70
C PHE A 72 36.73 -4.90 38.14
N ARG A 73 35.80 -4.72 39.09
CA ARG A 73 35.99 -5.21 40.46
C ARG A 73 35.83 -6.74 40.48
N GLY A 74 36.92 -7.46 40.80
CA GLY A 74 36.90 -8.91 41.03
C GLY A 74 37.01 -9.81 39.79
N ARG A 75 37.23 -9.27 38.58
CA ARG A 75 37.51 -10.02 37.35
C ARG A 75 38.64 -9.34 36.55
N LYS A 76 39.39 -10.12 35.75
CA LYS A 76 40.35 -9.56 34.79
C LYS A 76 39.60 -8.86 33.65
N GLY A 77 39.85 -7.57 33.46
CA GLY A 77 39.30 -6.76 32.37
C GLY A 77 39.10 -5.29 32.76
N ASP A 78 38.87 -4.46 31.75
CA ASP A 78 38.58 -3.04 31.90
C ASP A 78 37.35 -2.63 31.07
N ARG A 79 36.75 -1.50 31.43
CA ARG A 79 35.71 -0.84 30.64
C ARG A 79 36.14 0.60 30.41
N LEU A 80 36.29 0.99 29.15
CA LEU A 80 36.50 2.38 28.76
C LEU A 80 35.13 3.02 28.53
N GLU A 81 34.82 4.06 29.30
CA GLU A 81 33.60 4.85 29.16
C GLU A 81 33.97 6.23 28.63
N VAL A 82 33.40 6.57 27.47
CA VAL A 82 33.61 7.84 26.78
C VAL A 82 32.29 8.57 26.71
N VAL A 83 32.17 9.72 27.36
CA VAL A 83 30.99 10.57 27.27
C VAL A 83 31.16 11.51 26.09
N VAL A 84 30.21 11.45 25.16
CA VAL A 84 30.14 12.38 24.04
C VAL A 84 28.94 13.31 24.19
N THR A 85 29.05 14.52 23.67
CA THR A 85 28.01 15.53 23.72
C THR A 85 27.82 16.20 22.36
N ASP A 86 26.58 16.63 22.12
CA ASP A 86 26.17 17.51 21.02
C ASP A 86 26.06 18.99 21.45
N GLY A 87 26.41 19.30 22.70
CA GLY A 87 26.28 20.62 23.32
C GLY A 87 25.00 20.82 24.13
N ARG A 88 24.00 19.93 24.02
CA ARG A 88 22.74 19.96 24.81
C ARG A 88 22.56 18.70 25.64
N SER A 89 22.83 17.56 25.03
CA SER A 89 22.62 16.22 25.57
C SER A 89 23.92 15.42 25.59
N ARG A 90 23.89 14.30 26.33
CA ARG A 90 25.04 13.43 26.55
C ARG A 90 24.70 12.00 26.19
N LEU A 91 25.65 11.31 25.56
CA LEU A 91 25.57 9.90 25.21
C LEU A 91 26.83 9.20 25.69
N SER A 92 26.68 8.04 26.34
CA SER A 92 27.82 7.25 26.82
C SER A 92 28.24 6.22 25.77
N LEU A 93 29.51 6.19 25.41
CA LEU A 93 30.11 5.12 24.61
C LEU A 93 30.87 4.18 25.55
N VAL A 94 30.58 2.88 25.46
CA VAL A 94 31.13 1.89 26.40
C VAL A 94 31.90 0.83 25.64
N PHE A 95 33.21 0.75 25.86
CA PHE A 95 34.07 -0.30 25.29
C PHE A 95 34.52 -1.27 26.37
N PHE A 96 34.38 -2.56 26.11
CA PHE A 96 34.78 -3.62 27.05
C PHE A 96 36.11 -4.25 26.64
N ASN A 97 37.06 -4.33 27.57
CA ASN A 97 38.41 -4.88 27.38
C ASN A 97 39.21 -4.20 26.25
N GLN A 98 38.96 -2.91 26.01
CA GLN A 98 39.56 -2.12 24.94
C GLN A 98 40.18 -0.81 25.48
N GLY A 99 40.80 -0.86 26.66
CA GLY A 99 41.46 0.31 27.26
C GLY A 99 42.54 0.97 26.40
N TRP A 100 43.08 0.28 25.39
CA TRP A 100 44.05 0.84 24.43
C TRP A 100 43.52 2.05 23.65
N ARG A 101 42.20 2.14 23.43
CA ARG A 101 41.52 3.25 22.72
C ARG A 101 41.61 4.58 23.45
N GLN A 102 41.96 4.58 24.74
CA GLN A 102 42.15 5.80 25.55
C GLN A 102 43.23 6.75 24.97
N LYS A 103 44.21 6.21 24.23
CA LYS A 103 45.27 7.04 23.62
C LYS A 103 44.79 7.86 22.41
N GLU A 104 43.79 7.32 21.70
CA GLU A 104 43.20 7.89 20.49
C GLU A 104 42.01 8.80 20.82
N LEU A 105 41.10 8.33 21.67
CA LEU A 105 39.92 9.08 22.11
C LEU A 105 40.33 10.07 23.19
N ARG A 106 40.57 11.33 22.80
CA ARG A 106 40.93 12.43 23.71
C ARG A 106 39.76 13.39 23.90
N ALA A 107 39.61 13.91 25.11
CA ALA A 107 38.63 14.96 25.39
C ALA A 107 38.88 16.18 24.49
N GLY A 108 37.80 16.75 23.96
CA GLY A 108 37.83 17.86 23.01
C GLY A 108 37.75 17.44 21.54
N ALA A 109 38.17 16.22 21.18
CA ALA A 109 38.14 15.76 19.79
C ALA A 109 36.70 15.54 19.30
N GLN A 110 36.47 15.81 18.02
CA GLN A 110 35.21 15.50 17.33
C GLN A 110 35.37 14.20 16.54
N GLY A 111 34.31 13.40 16.49
CA GLY A 111 34.34 12.14 15.75
C GLY A 111 32.95 11.66 15.37
N LEU A 112 32.92 10.82 14.34
CA LEU A 112 31.76 10.01 13.97
C LEU A 112 31.80 8.73 14.79
N PHE A 113 30.71 8.43 15.50
CA PHE A 113 30.55 7.23 16.31
C PHE A 113 29.37 6.42 15.77
N ALA A 114 29.59 5.16 15.40
CA ALA A 114 28.57 4.28 14.85
C ALA A 114 28.35 3.06 15.74
N GLY A 115 27.10 2.79 16.12
CA GLY A 115 26.78 1.62 16.94
C GLY A 115 25.29 1.50 17.25
N LYS A 116 24.93 0.41 17.93
CA LYS A 116 23.57 0.16 18.39
C LYS A 116 23.24 0.99 19.64
N VAL A 117 22.13 1.74 19.60
CA VAL A 117 21.61 2.49 20.75
C VAL A 117 21.00 1.54 21.76
N GLY A 118 21.52 1.56 22.99
CA GLY A 118 20.96 0.83 24.13
C GLY A 118 20.69 1.75 25.31
N VAL A 119 20.00 1.24 26.33
CA VAL A 119 19.75 1.95 27.58
C VAL A 119 20.35 1.18 28.74
N PHE A 120 21.10 1.86 29.60
CA PHE A 120 21.64 1.30 30.84
C PHE A 120 21.60 2.36 31.94
N ASN A 121 21.09 2.02 33.13
CA ASN A 121 20.88 2.96 34.24
C ASN A 121 20.15 4.25 33.82
N ARG A 122 19.05 4.11 33.06
CA ARG A 122 18.23 5.23 32.54
C ARG A 122 19.00 6.24 31.67
N SER A 123 20.20 5.89 31.20
CA SER A 123 21.01 6.70 30.30
C SER A 123 21.21 5.96 28.98
N ARG A 124 21.14 6.68 27.85
CA ARG A 124 21.41 6.11 26.53
C ARG A 124 22.91 5.85 26.37
N GLN A 125 23.24 4.73 25.74
CA GLN A 125 24.63 4.36 25.48
C GLN A 125 24.81 3.61 24.15
N LEU A 126 25.99 3.76 23.54
CA LEU A 126 26.46 2.89 22.46
C LEU A 126 27.46 1.88 23.03
N VAL A 127 27.19 0.60 22.83
CA VAL A 127 28.07 -0.47 23.31
C VAL A 127 29.04 -0.88 22.20
N SER A 128 30.33 -0.76 22.49
CA SER A 128 31.47 -1.00 21.59
C SER A 128 31.29 -0.40 20.19
N PRO A 129 30.97 0.91 20.07
CA PRO A 129 30.77 1.52 18.76
C PRO A 129 32.06 1.52 17.94
N ASP A 130 31.92 1.52 16.62
CA ASP A 130 33.03 1.90 15.76
C ASP A 130 33.15 3.43 15.73
N TYR A 131 34.34 3.97 15.48
CA TYR A 131 34.53 5.43 15.39
C TYR A 131 35.55 5.84 14.34
N GLN A 132 35.39 7.06 13.84
CA GLN A 132 36.37 7.80 13.06
C GLN A 132 36.53 9.21 13.63
N LEU A 133 37.75 9.56 14.03
CA LEU A 133 38.06 10.91 14.52
C LEU A 133 38.20 11.87 13.33
N LEU A 134 37.75 13.10 13.51
CA LEU A 134 37.94 14.19 12.57
C LEU A 134 39.15 15.00 13.04
N ASP A 135 40.25 14.98 12.28
CA ASP A 135 41.44 15.78 12.62
C ASP A 135 41.16 17.28 12.45
N GLU A 136 41.49 18.07 13.49
CA GLU A 136 41.50 19.53 13.46
C GLU A 136 42.85 20.11 12.95
N ASP A 137 43.92 19.30 12.88
CA ASP A 137 45.30 19.74 12.60
C ASP A 137 45.78 19.57 11.14
N ALA A 138 44.87 19.54 10.16
CA ALA A 138 45.29 19.62 8.75
C ALA A 138 45.65 21.08 8.39
N GLY A 139 46.92 21.46 8.57
CA GLY A 139 47.43 22.77 8.14
C GLY A 139 47.28 23.04 6.64
N SER A 140 47.11 24.32 6.29
CA SER A 140 46.95 24.95 4.95
C SER A 140 45.51 25.10 4.43
N ASP A 141 45.32 25.99 3.45
CA ASP A 141 44.05 26.43 2.84
C ASP A 141 43.04 25.32 2.47
N ALA A 142 43.50 24.06 2.40
CA ALA A 142 42.64 22.88 2.32
C ALA A 142 41.67 22.77 3.51
N ALA A 143 42.06 23.06 4.76
CA ALA A 143 41.14 22.98 5.91
C ALA A 143 39.99 23.99 5.84
N LYS A 144 40.19 25.15 5.21
CA LYS A 144 39.12 26.14 4.97
C LYS A 144 38.19 25.74 3.81
N GLN A 145 38.68 25.03 2.79
CA GLN A 145 37.85 24.42 1.72
C GLN A 145 37.15 23.12 2.16
N PHE A 146 37.60 22.52 3.27
CA PHE A 146 37.00 21.34 3.89
C PHE A 146 36.05 21.68 5.06
N ALA A 147 36.21 22.85 5.69
CA ALA A 147 35.27 23.39 6.68
C ALA A 147 34.02 23.91 5.96
N GLY A 148 32.87 23.29 6.23
CA GLY A 148 31.60 23.56 5.54
C GLY A 148 31.15 22.49 4.54
N ARG A 149 31.95 21.44 4.29
CA ARG A 149 31.48 20.30 3.49
C ARG A 149 30.41 19.51 4.25
N LEU A 150 29.34 19.19 3.55
CA LEU A 150 28.29 18.28 4.00
C LEU A 150 28.86 16.85 4.00
N ILE A 151 28.80 16.18 5.13
CA ILE A 151 29.23 14.80 5.29
C ILE A 151 28.01 13.89 5.03
N PRO A 152 28.03 13.05 3.98
CA PRO A 152 26.98 12.09 3.73
C PRO A 152 26.99 10.98 4.79
N VAL A 153 25.80 10.66 5.32
CA VAL A 153 25.60 9.56 6.26
C VAL A 153 24.73 8.49 5.58
N TYR A 154 25.33 7.32 5.36
CA TYR A 154 24.73 6.18 4.67
C TYR A 154 24.01 5.23 5.63
N GLY A 155 23.12 4.39 5.09
CA GLY A 155 22.51 3.30 5.85
C GLY A 155 23.56 2.25 6.22
N ALA A 156 24.06 2.29 7.46
CA ALA A 156 25.12 1.41 7.93
C ALA A 156 24.60 0.04 8.40
N SER A 157 25.45 -0.98 8.31
CA SER A 157 25.27 -2.26 9.00
C SER A 157 26.35 -2.43 10.07
N ALA A 158 26.16 -3.37 11.00
CA ALA A 158 27.13 -3.64 12.07
C ALA A 158 28.55 -3.93 11.54
N GLN A 159 28.68 -4.46 10.31
CA GLN A 159 29.97 -4.76 9.68
C GLN A 159 30.44 -3.68 8.70
N MET A 160 29.53 -2.83 8.21
CA MET A 160 29.81 -1.73 7.28
C MET A 160 29.29 -0.38 7.83
N PRO A 161 30.09 0.31 8.64
CA PRO A 161 29.83 1.69 9.07
C PRO A 161 29.84 2.69 7.89
N SER A 162 29.15 3.82 8.09
CA SER A 162 28.94 4.86 7.07
C SER A 162 30.23 5.35 6.40
N TRP A 163 31.34 5.52 7.14
CA TRP A 163 32.59 5.99 6.53
C TRP A 163 33.29 4.93 5.67
N LYS A 164 33.17 3.63 6.02
CA LYS A 164 33.71 2.57 5.15
C LYS A 164 32.92 2.49 3.86
N LEU A 165 31.59 2.66 3.94
CA LEU A 165 30.73 2.83 2.77
C LEU A 165 31.15 4.04 1.94
N SER A 166 31.38 5.18 2.58
CA SER A 166 31.87 6.39 1.91
C SER A 166 33.17 6.12 1.16
N ILE A 167 34.15 5.43 1.75
CA ILE A 167 35.42 5.09 1.07
C ILE A 167 35.18 4.19 -0.17
N CYS A 168 34.29 3.21 -0.04
CA CYS A 168 33.95 2.33 -1.16
C CYS A 168 33.28 3.12 -2.30
N ILE A 169 32.33 4.00 -1.96
CA ILE A 169 31.62 4.87 -2.91
C ILE A 169 32.59 5.87 -3.55
N GLU A 170 33.48 6.48 -2.77
CA GLU A 170 34.54 7.39 -3.27
C GLU A 170 35.45 6.70 -4.30
N THR A 171 35.76 5.42 -4.06
CA THR A 171 36.54 4.61 -5.00
C THR A 171 35.74 4.33 -6.27
N ALA A 172 34.44 4.04 -6.15
CA ALA A 172 33.55 3.84 -7.28
C ALA A 172 33.41 5.12 -8.13
N LEU A 173 33.12 6.27 -7.50
CA LEU A 173 33.01 7.57 -8.16
C LEU A 173 34.31 7.94 -8.89
N THR A 174 35.47 7.70 -8.28
CA THR A 174 36.74 8.08 -8.93
C THR A 174 37.07 7.21 -10.14
N LYS A 175 36.66 5.93 -10.15
CA LYS A 175 37.01 4.98 -11.21
C LYS A 175 35.97 4.86 -12.31
N HIS A 176 34.68 4.97 -11.99
CA HIS A 176 33.58 4.59 -12.87
C HIS A 176 32.60 5.72 -13.18
N LEU A 177 32.77 6.92 -12.62
CA LEU A 177 31.85 8.04 -12.89
C LEU A 177 31.83 8.45 -14.37
N ALA A 178 32.96 8.31 -15.07
CA ALA A 178 33.05 8.59 -16.51
C ALA A 178 32.35 7.52 -17.37
N ASP A 179 32.08 6.35 -16.82
CA ASP A 179 31.41 5.24 -17.51
C ASP A 179 29.88 5.25 -17.28
N VAL A 180 29.37 6.21 -16.50
CA VAL A 180 27.94 6.40 -16.26
C VAL A 180 27.32 7.03 -17.51
N GLY A 181 26.40 6.31 -18.14
CA GLY A 181 25.61 6.81 -19.26
C GLY A 181 24.57 7.86 -18.84
N GLU A 182 23.91 8.47 -19.82
CA GLU A 182 22.86 9.46 -19.64
C GLU A 182 21.49 8.90 -20.14
N PRO A 183 20.67 8.33 -19.24
CA PRO A 183 19.40 7.74 -19.64
C PRO A 183 18.38 8.77 -20.11
N LEU A 184 18.49 10.06 -19.73
CA LEU A 184 17.54 11.08 -20.15
C LEU A 184 17.92 11.71 -21.50
N PRO A 185 16.99 11.79 -22.47
CA PRO A 185 17.22 12.49 -23.73
C PRO A 185 17.71 13.94 -23.50
N ALA A 186 18.66 14.40 -24.31
CA ALA A 186 19.25 15.75 -24.16
C ALA A 186 18.19 16.86 -24.20
N GLU A 187 17.20 16.73 -25.09
CA GLU A 187 16.06 17.64 -25.23
C GLU A 187 15.20 17.72 -23.96
N LEU A 188 15.09 16.61 -23.22
CA LEU A 188 14.34 16.57 -21.97
C LEU A 188 15.14 17.26 -20.85
N ARG A 189 16.45 17.03 -20.79
CA ARG A 189 17.32 17.70 -19.82
C ARG A 189 17.35 19.22 -20.01
N GLU A 190 17.46 19.69 -21.26
CA GLU A 190 17.48 21.13 -21.57
C GLU A 190 16.15 21.81 -21.24
N ARG A 191 15.01 21.17 -21.55
CA ARG A 191 13.68 21.74 -21.27
C ARG A 191 13.36 21.86 -19.78
N HIS A 192 13.91 20.96 -18.96
CA HIS A 192 13.65 20.90 -17.52
C HIS A 192 14.84 21.38 -16.65
N ASP A 193 15.88 21.96 -17.26
CA ASP A 193 17.10 22.45 -16.59
C ASP A 193 17.75 21.39 -15.67
N LEU A 194 17.83 20.16 -16.18
CA LEU A 194 18.35 19.01 -15.44
C LEU A 194 19.84 18.80 -15.69
N ILE A 195 20.61 18.64 -14.61
CA ILE A 195 22.03 18.29 -14.69
C ILE A 195 22.23 16.86 -15.24
N PRO A 196 23.40 16.53 -15.81
CA PRO A 196 23.72 15.16 -16.22
C PRO A 196 23.74 14.15 -15.07
N LEU A 197 23.44 12.88 -15.33
CA LEU A 197 23.48 11.80 -14.31
C LEU A 197 24.82 11.71 -13.57
N PRO A 198 25.98 11.75 -14.25
CA PRO A 198 27.27 11.68 -13.56
C PRO A 198 27.44 12.87 -12.59
N GLU A 199 27.01 14.07 -12.97
CA GLU A 199 27.06 15.24 -12.09
C GLU A 199 26.12 15.05 -10.88
N ALA A 200 24.91 14.51 -11.08
CA ALA A 200 23.99 14.25 -9.98
C ALA A 200 24.51 13.19 -8.99
N LEU A 201 25.11 12.11 -9.47
CA LEU A 201 25.75 11.09 -8.63
C LEU A 201 26.95 11.66 -7.89
N GLU A 202 27.74 12.54 -8.51
CA GLU A 202 28.80 13.23 -7.80
C GLU A 202 28.24 14.15 -6.71
N LEU A 203 27.24 14.99 -7.02
CA LEU A 203 26.70 15.98 -6.08
C LEU A 203 25.91 15.35 -4.93
N ILE A 204 25.26 14.20 -5.13
CA ILE A 204 24.57 13.50 -4.02
C ILE A 204 25.59 12.91 -3.04
N HIS A 205 26.75 12.44 -3.50
CA HIS A 205 27.76 11.85 -2.62
C HIS A 205 28.81 12.86 -2.12
N ARG A 206 29.11 13.90 -2.91
CA ARG A 206 30.09 14.96 -2.62
C ARG A 206 29.46 16.38 -2.70
N PRO A 207 28.36 16.67 -1.97
CA PRO A 207 27.74 17.99 -2.02
C PRO A 207 28.66 19.06 -1.40
N ARG A 208 28.80 20.20 -2.09
CA ARG A 208 29.52 21.37 -1.56
C ARG A 208 28.58 22.31 -0.83
N SER A 209 27.30 22.29 -1.20
CA SER A 209 26.24 23.11 -0.63
C SER A 209 24.91 22.35 -0.56
N GLN A 210 23.97 22.88 0.21
CA GLN A 210 22.60 22.35 0.23
C GLN A 210 21.91 22.49 -1.13
N ALA A 211 22.21 23.55 -1.90
CA ALA A 211 21.70 23.73 -3.26
C ALA A 211 22.18 22.63 -4.22
N ASP A 212 23.43 22.17 -4.09
CA ASP A 212 23.94 21.05 -4.89
C ASP A 212 23.16 19.76 -4.62
N ARG A 213 22.87 19.50 -3.34
CA ARG A 213 22.05 18.36 -2.92
C ARG A 213 20.65 18.43 -3.53
N GLU A 214 20.01 19.59 -3.48
CA GLU A 214 18.67 19.79 -4.02
C GLU A 214 18.63 19.56 -5.54
N ARG A 215 19.64 20.06 -6.28
CA ARG A 215 19.79 19.80 -7.73
C ARG A 215 20.00 18.32 -8.02
N ALA A 216 20.87 17.65 -7.27
CA ALA A 216 21.10 16.22 -7.40
C ALA A 216 19.83 15.41 -7.11
N GLN A 217 19.15 15.70 -6.01
CA GLN A 217 17.90 15.03 -5.65
C GLN A 217 16.79 15.29 -6.68
N SER A 218 16.65 16.51 -7.19
CA SER A 218 15.69 16.82 -8.26
C SER A 218 15.96 15.99 -9.52
N ARG A 219 17.23 15.91 -9.95
CA ARG A 219 17.66 15.10 -11.09
C ARG A 219 17.46 13.60 -10.88
N LEU A 220 17.71 13.06 -9.68
CA LEU A 220 17.52 11.64 -9.37
C LEU A 220 16.03 11.28 -9.24
N ARG A 221 15.20 12.17 -8.68
CA ARG A 221 13.74 12.01 -8.68
C ARG A 221 13.18 11.94 -10.09
N TRP A 222 13.65 12.82 -10.97
CA TRP A 222 13.29 12.79 -12.39
C TRP A 222 13.70 11.51 -13.09
N ASP A 223 14.89 10.98 -12.77
CA ASP A 223 15.38 9.70 -13.32
C ASP A 223 14.43 8.55 -12.95
N GLU A 224 14.14 8.40 -11.64
CA GLU A 224 13.23 7.36 -11.13
C GLU A 224 11.82 7.51 -11.71
N ALA A 225 11.27 8.74 -11.72
CA ALA A 225 9.95 9.01 -12.26
C ALA A 225 9.88 8.71 -13.76
N PHE A 226 10.85 9.19 -14.54
CA PHE A 226 10.83 9.04 -15.99
C PHE A 226 11.04 7.59 -16.43
N VAL A 227 12.01 6.88 -15.85
CA VAL A 227 12.24 5.46 -16.19
C VAL A 227 11.01 4.61 -15.85
N LEU A 228 10.39 4.83 -14.68
CA LEU A 228 9.15 4.16 -14.30
C LEU A 228 8.01 4.49 -15.26
N GLN A 229 7.80 5.76 -15.60
CA GLN A 229 6.73 6.17 -16.50
C GLN A 229 6.94 5.68 -17.94
N VAL A 230 8.18 5.56 -18.41
CA VAL A 230 8.50 4.94 -19.70
C VAL A 230 8.19 3.44 -19.68
N ALA A 231 8.51 2.73 -18.59
CA ALA A 231 8.15 1.32 -18.43
C ALA A 231 6.62 1.10 -18.57
N LEU A 232 5.84 1.91 -17.86
CA LEU A 232 4.38 1.86 -17.85
C LEU A 232 3.80 2.28 -19.21
N ALA A 233 4.35 3.31 -19.85
CA ALA A 233 3.93 3.74 -21.18
C ALA A 233 4.20 2.67 -22.26
N ARG A 234 5.36 1.99 -22.22
CA ARG A 234 5.66 0.87 -23.13
C ARG A 234 4.72 -0.31 -22.92
N ARG A 235 4.42 -0.64 -21.66
CA ARG A 235 3.43 -1.68 -21.34
C ARG A 235 2.05 -1.31 -21.93
N ARG A 236 1.59 -0.07 -21.72
CA ARG A 236 0.33 0.40 -22.30
C ARG A 236 0.34 0.34 -23.83
N ALA A 237 1.42 0.79 -24.48
CA ALA A 237 1.54 0.73 -25.93
C ALA A 237 1.54 -0.72 -26.47
N ALA A 238 2.19 -1.65 -25.77
CA ALA A 238 2.17 -3.07 -26.12
C ALA A 238 0.78 -3.67 -25.95
N ASP A 239 0.07 -3.32 -24.87
CA ASP A 239 -1.30 -3.77 -24.63
C ASP A 239 -2.28 -3.21 -25.67
N SER A 240 -2.15 -1.92 -26.04
CA SER A 240 -2.95 -1.28 -27.09
C SER A 240 -2.64 -1.79 -28.50
N ALA A 241 -1.50 -2.47 -28.71
CA ALA A 241 -1.18 -3.10 -29.99
C ALA A 241 -1.84 -4.49 -30.14
N LEU A 242 -2.38 -5.06 -29.07
CA LEU A 242 -3.15 -6.29 -29.14
C LEU A 242 -4.53 -6.00 -29.76
N PRO A 243 -5.03 -6.84 -30.67
CA PRO A 243 -6.38 -6.68 -31.20
C PRO A 243 -7.41 -7.06 -30.14
N ALA A 244 -8.51 -6.32 -30.08
CA ALA A 244 -9.72 -6.66 -29.34
C ALA A 244 -10.95 -6.48 -30.23
N VAL A 245 -12.04 -7.17 -29.87
CA VAL A 245 -13.34 -7.03 -30.54
C VAL A 245 -14.02 -5.76 -30.05
N PRO A 246 -14.28 -4.76 -30.93
CA PRO A 246 -15.01 -3.56 -30.54
C PRO A 246 -16.42 -3.88 -30.05
N ARG A 247 -16.78 -3.36 -28.89
CA ARG A 247 -18.10 -3.53 -28.26
C ARG A 247 -18.87 -2.23 -28.30
N THR A 248 -19.62 -2.04 -29.38
CA THR A 248 -20.57 -0.92 -29.51
C THR A 248 -21.97 -1.42 -29.17
N PRO A 249 -22.65 -0.84 -28.17
CA PRO A 249 -24.01 -1.24 -27.83
C PRO A 249 -24.97 -0.98 -29.00
N CYS A 250 -25.92 -1.88 -29.21
CA CYS A 250 -27.00 -1.69 -30.17
C CYS A 250 -27.96 -0.61 -29.68
N ALA A 251 -28.44 0.25 -30.60
CA ALA A 251 -29.52 1.17 -30.29
C ALA A 251 -30.80 0.39 -29.94
N ASP A 252 -31.53 0.85 -28.92
CA ASP A 252 -32.72 0.18 -28.36
C ASP A 252 -32.42 -1.24 -27.82
N GLY A 253 -31.16 -1.47 -27.39
CA GLY A 253 -30.69 -2.74 -26.83
C GLY A 253 -31.08 -2.95 -25.35
N LEU A 254 -30.49 -3.97 -24.76
CA LEU A 254 -30.62 -4.33 -23.35
C LEU A 254 -30.21 -3.18 -22.42
N LEU A 255 -29.14 -2.45 -22.75
CA LEU A 255 -28.68 -1.30 -21.97
C LEU A 255 -29.73 -0.17 -21.95
N ASP A 256 -30.29 0.18 -23.11
CA ASP A 256 -31.32 1.23 -23.21
C ASP A 256 -32.60 0.83 -22.47
N ALA A 257 -33.01 -0.43 -22.61
CA ALA A 257 -34.15 -1.00 -21.89
C ALA A 257 -33.94 -0.99 -20.37
N PHE A 258 -32.71 -1.23 -19.91
CA PHE A 258 -32.33 -1.16 -18.50
C PHE A 258 -32.34 0.28 -17.98
N ASP A 259 -31.69 1.21 -18.69
CA ASP A 259 -31.61 2.63 -18.28
C ASP A 259 -33.02 3.26 -18.19
N ALA A 260 -33.95 2.88 -19.07
CA ALA A 260 -35.34 3.35 -19.05
C ALA A 260 -36.14 2.89 -17.81
N ARG A 261 -35.71 1.83 -17.13
CA ARG A 261 -36.39 1.24 -15.96
C ARG A 261 -35.79 1.69 -14.62
N LEU A 262 -34.70 2.45 -14.65
CA LEU A 262 -34.04 2.90 -13.42
C LEU A 262 -34.98 3.81 -12.61
N PRO A 263 -35.18 3.56 -11.30
CA PRO A 263 -36.07 4.37 -10.46
C PRO A 263 -35.43 5.70 -10.02
N PHE A 264 -34.23 6.02 -10.51
CA PHE A 264 -33.47 7.21 -10.17
C PHE A 264 -32.69 7.71 -11.39
N THR A 265 -32.29 8.98 -11.36
CA THR A 265 -31.45 9.59 -12.40
C THR A 265 -29.97 9.39 -12.10
N LEU A 266 -29.19 9.03 -13.12
CA LEU A 266 -27.73 8.95 -13.01
C LEU A 266 -27.13 10.32 -12.69
N THR A 267 -26.09 10.35 -11.86
CA THR A 267 -25.31 11.57 -11.60
C THR A 267 -24.51 11.98 -12.84
N GLU A 268 -24.11 13.25 -12.94
CA GLU A 268 -23.27 13.72 -14.05
C GLU A 268 -21.95 12.93 -14.12
N GLY A 269 -21.36 12.62 -12.95
CA GLY A 269 -20.18 11.77 -12.86
C GLY A 269 -20.41 10.36 -13.40
N GLN A 270 -21.54 9.73 -13.07
CA GLN A 270 -21.89 8.40 -13.59
C GLN A 270 -22.09 8.41 -15.11
N GLN A 271 -22.77 9.45 -15.64
CA GLN A 271 -22.99 9.61 -17.08
C GLN A 271 -21.66 9.79 -17.82
N LYS A 272 -20.80 10.68 -17.35
CA LYS A 272 -19.49 10.95 -17.94
C LYS A 272 -18.61 9.70 -17.96
N VAL A 273 -18.46 9.03 -16.81
CA VAL A 273 -17.62 7.84 -16.69
C VAL A 273 -18.16 6.68 -17.54
N SER A 274 -19.48 6.48 -17.60
CA SER A 274 -20.04 5.46 -18.49
C SER A 274 -19.82 5.79 -19.97
N ALA A 275 -19.84 7.06 -20.37
CA ALA A 275 -19.51 7.45 -21.74
C ALA A 275 -18.02 7.23 -22.06
N GLU A 276 -17.11 7.52 -21.12
CA GLU A 276 -15.68 7.19 -21.24
C GLU A 276 -15.46 5.68 -21.44
N ILE A 277 -16.09 4.85 -20.60
CA ILE A 277 -15.99 3.39 -20.71
C ILE A 277 -16.58 2.89 -22.04
N ALA A 278 -17.76 3.40 -22.45
CA ALA A 278 -18.37 3.00 -23.71
C ALA A 278 -17.52 3.38 -24.93
N ALA A 279 -16.86 4.55 -24.89
CA ALA A 279 -15.95 4.97 -25.95
C ALA A 279 -14.74 4.02 -26.07
N ASP A 280 -14.16 3.62 -24.95
CA ASP A 280 -13.03 2.68 -24.95
C ASP A 280 -13.44 1.27 -25.37
N LEU A 281 -14.61 0.80 -24.93
CA LEU A 281 -15.15 -0.50 -25.33
C LEU A 281 -15.36 -0.57 -26.85
N ALA A 282 -15.66 0.54 -27.51
CA ALA A 282 -15.84 0.62 -28.96
C ALA A 282 -14.53 0.65 -29.77
N THR A 283 -13.36 0.55 -29.13
CA THR A 283 -12.06 0.55 -29.83
C THR A 283 -11.60 -0.85 -30.25
N GLU A 284 -10.68 -0.93 -31.21
CA GLU A 284 -10.09 -2.19 -31.71
C GLU A 284 -8.96 -2.74 -30.82
N HIS A 285 -8.77 -2.17 -29.64
CA HIS A 285 -7.73 -2.57 -28.69
C HIS A 285 -8.32 -2.73 -27.27
N PRO A 286 -7.74 -3.60 -26.42
CA PRO A 286 -8.25 -3.84 -25.07
C PRO A 286 -8.35 -2.55 -24.25
N MET A 287 -9.49 -2.34 -23.61
CA MET A 287 -9.66 -1.27 -22.62
C MET A 287 -9.00 -1.71 -21.31
N HIS A 288 -8.18 -0.84 -20.71
CA HIS A 288 -7.55 -1.08 -19.41
C HIS A 288 -7.87 0.11 -18.50
N ARG A 289 -8.93 0.01 -17.70
CA ARG A 289 -9.43 1.15 -16.92
C ARG A 289 -9.59 0.83 -15.45
N LEU A 290 -9.19 1.77 -14.59
CA LEU A 290 -9.42 1.80 -13.15
C LEU A 290 -10.53 2.80 -12.83
N LEU A 291 -11.67 2.29 -12.40
CA LEU A 291 -12.79 3.05 -11.86
C LEU A 291 -12.62 3.24 -10.35
N GLN A 292 -12.30 4.48 -9.96
CA GLN A 292 -12.19 4.89 -8.57
C GLN A 292 -13.45 5.62 -8.15
N GLY A 293 -13.83 5.48 -6.89
CA GLY A 293 -14.90 6.31 -6.33
C GLY A 293 -15.22 5.92 -4.90
N GLU A 294 -15.95 6.77 -4.20
CA GLU A 294 -16.32 6.51 -2.81
C GLU A 294 -17.24 5.28 -2.66
N VAL A 295 -17.26 4.70 -1.45
CA VAL A 295 -18.22 3.64 -1.11
C VAL A 295 -19.64 4.20 -1.26
N GLY A 296 -20.40 3.63 -2.20
CA GLY A 296 -21.77 4.06 -2.49
C GLY A 296 -21.92 5.09 -3.61
N SER A 297 -20.85 5.46 -4.32
CA SER A 297 -20.94 6.36 -5.50
C SER A 297 -21.64 5.74 -6.73
N GLY A 298 -21.94 4.44 -6.69
CA GLY A 298 -22.62 3.73 -7.78
C GLY A 298 -21.67 3.02 -8.77
N LYS A 299 -20.45 2.65 -8.34
CA LYS A 299 -19.50 1.90 -9.19
C LYS A 299 -20.09 0.63 -9.82
N THR A 300 -20.84 -0.15 -9.03
CA THR A 300 -21.52 -1.36 -9.53
C THR A 300 -22.51 -1.07 -10.64
N LEU A 301 -23.20 0.08 -10.60
CA LEU A 301 -24.13 0.50 -11.66
C LEU A 301 -23.35 0.86 -12.94
N VAL A 302 -22.26 1.62 -12.82
CA VAL A 302 -21.40 1.95 -13.95
C VAL A 302 -20.81 0.70 -14.60
N ALA A 303 -20.35 -0.27 -13.80
CA ALA A 303 -19.87 -1.56 -14.28
C ALA A 303 -20.98 -2.39 -14.93
N LEU A 304 -22.19 -2.42 -14.34
CA LEU A 304 -23.32 -3.12 -14.94
C LEU A 304 -23.67 -2.56 -16.32
N ARG A 305 -23.73 -1.23 -16.47
CA ARG A 305 -23.97 -0.59 -17.77
C ARG A 305 -22.91 -1.00 -18.81
N ALA A 306 -21.65 -1.09 -18.41
CA ALA A 306 -20.57 -1.58 -19.27
C ALA A 306 -20.75 -3.06 -19.65
N MET A 307 -21.15 -3.91 -18.70
CA MET A 307 -21.44 -5.33 -18.98
C MET A 307 -22.61 -5.48 -19.96
N LEU A 308 -23.69 -4.72 -19.78
CA LEU A 308 -24.84 -4.73 -20.69
C LEU A 308 -24.47 -4.25 -22.10
N ALA A 309 -23.60 -3.23 -22.22
CA ALA A 309 -23.11 -2.78 -23.52
C ALA A 309 -22.34 -3.88 -24.28
N VAL A 310 -21.57 -4.71 -23.56
CA VAL A 310 -20.88 -5.85 -24.16
C VAL A 310 -21.85 -6.95 -24.58
N VAL A 311 -22.88 -7.21 -23.77
CA VAL A 311 -23.94 -8.18 -24.11
C VAL A 311 -24.72 -7.73 -25.35
N ASP A 312 -25.02 -6.43 -25.47
CA ASP A 312 -25.65 -5.86 -26.67
C ASP A 312 -24.80 -6.01 -27.94
N ALA A 313 -23.47 -6.09 -27.78
CA ALA A 313 -22.52 -6.35 -28.86
C ALA A 313 -22.26 -7.85 -29.09
N GLY A 314 -23.07 -8.74 -28.49
CA GLY A 314 -22.98 -10.20 -28.65
C GLY A 314 -21.87 -10.89 -27.84
N GLY A 315 -21.21 -10.16 -26.92
CA GLY A 315 -20.20 -10.73 -26.04
C GLY A 315 -20.75 -11.12 -24.66
N GLN A 316 -19.89 -11.73 -23.86
CA GLN A 316 -20.14 -12.06 -22.46
C GLN A 316 -19.28 -11.19 -21.54
N ALA A 317 -19.79 -10.90 -20.36
CA ALA A 317 -19.10 -10.15 -19.34
C ALA A 317 -18.96 -10.93 -18.03
N VAL A 318 -17.86 -10.70 -17.33
CA VAL A 318 -17.56 -11.34 -16.05
C VAL A 318 -17.38 -10.28 -14.97
N LEU A 319 -17.95 -10.50 -13.78
CA LEU A 319 -17.63 -9.75 -12.57
C LEU A 319 -16.96 -10.66 -11.54
N LEU A 320 -15.69 -10.38 -11.26
CA LEU A 320 -14.88 -11.08 -10.26
C LEU A 320 -14.95 -10.35 -8.92
N ALA A 321 -15.37 -11.07 -7.89
CA ALA A 321 -15.47 -10.57 -6.52
C ALA A 321 -14.50 -11.32 -5.56
N PRO A 322 -13.91 -10.64 -4.56
CA PRO A 322 -12.87 -11.16 -3.66
C PRO A 322 -13.35 -12.28 -2.74
N THR A 323 -14.65 -12.34 -2.45
CA THR A 323 -15.23 -13.33 -1.55
C THR A 323 -16.54 -13.85 -2.10
N GLU A 324 -16.92 -15.06 -1.69
CA GLU A 324 -18.17 -15.68 -2.11
C GLU A 324 -19.39 -14.86 -1.69
N VAL A 325 -19.35 -14.26 -0.48
CA VAL A 325 -20.40 -13.38 0.03
C VAL A 325 -20.59 -12.17 -0.90
N LEU A 326 -19.49 -11.58 -1.39
CA LEU A 326 -19.58 -10.44 -2.30
C LEU A 326 -20.08 -10.87 -3.69
N ALA A 327 -19.64 -12.02 -4.19
CA ALA A 327 -20.12 -12.57 -5.45
C ALA A 327 -21.64 -12.82 -5.41
N GLN A 328 -22.13 -13.47 -4.34
CA GLN A 328 -23.55 -13.72 -4.11
C GLN A 328 -24.34 -12.42 -4.01
N GLN A 329 -23.78 -11.40 -3.36
CA GLN A 329 -24.43 -10.11 -3.24
C GLN A 329 -24.49 -9.36 -4.57
N HIS A 330 -23.40 -9.30 -5.34
CA HIS A 330 -23.40 -8.69 -6.66
C HIS A 330 -24.40 -9.39 -7.58
N HIS A 331 -24.43 -10.73 -7.55
CA HIS A 331 -25.42 -11.51 -8.29
C HIS A 331 -26.85 -11.12 -7.92
N ARG A 332 -27.19 -11.14 -6.63
CA ARG A 332 -28.52 -10.75 -6.16
C ARG A 332 -28.88 -9.32 -6.55
N SER A 333 -27.99 -8.37 -6.28
CA SER A 333 -28.22 -6.95 -6.54
C SER A 333 -28.38 -6.65 -8.03
N ILE A 334 -27.61 -7.32 -8.90
CA ILE A 334 -27.70 -7.15 -10.35
C ILE A 334 -29.00 -7.78 -10.87
N VAL A 335 -29.33 -8.99 -10.43
CA VAL A 335 -30.59 -9.66 -10.82
C VAL A 335 -31.80 -8.84 -10.36
N GLU A 336 -31.81 -8.34 -9.12
CA GLU A 336 -32.89 -7.47 -8.62
C GLU A 336 -33.02 -6.16 -9.41
N MET A 337 -31.91 -5.56 -9.81
CA MET A 337 -31.90 -4.30 -10.56
C MET A 337 -32.36 -4.48 -12.02
N MET A 338 -32.03 -5.62 -12.63
CA MET A 338 -32.43 -5.96 -13.99
C MET A 338 -33.87 -6.49 -14.09
N GLY A 339 -34.39 -7.13 -13.04
CA GLY A 339 -35.72 -7.74 -13.04
C GLY A 339 -35.84 -8.85 -14.10
N ASP A 340 -36.91 -8.82 -14.88
CA ASP A 340 -37.18 -9.72 -16.03
C ASP A 340 -36.09 -9.68 -17.12
N LEU A 341 -35.25 -8.62 -17.15
CA LEU A 341 -34.11 -8.56 -18.07
C LEU A 341 -32.97 -9.51 -17.69
N ALA A 342 -32.89 -9.96 -16.43
CA ALA A 342 -31.89 -10.96 -15.98
C ALA A 342 -32.33 -12.42 -16.22
N GLU A 343 -33.56 -12.61 -16.72
CA GLU A 343 -34.18 -13.92 -16.92
C GLU A 343 -34.26 -14.32 -18.40
N GLY A 344 -33.32 -13.85 -19.22
CA GLY A 344 -33.24 -14.17 -20.65
C GLY A 344 -33.35 -15.67 -20.92
N GLY A 345 -34.24 -16.06 -21.84
CA GLY A 345 -34.48 -17.47 -22.20
C GLY A 345 -35.32 -18.27 -21.19
N MET A 346 -35.79 -17.66 -20.10
CA MET A 346 -36.66 -18.30 -19.11
C MET A 346 -38.13 -17.87 -19.25
N LEU A 347 -39.05 -18.69 -18.74
CA LEU A 347 -40.48 -18.37 -18.71
C LEU A 347 -40.73 -17.13 -17.85
N GLY A 348 -41.17 -16.03 -18.47
CA GLY A 348 -41.43 -14.75 -17.78
C GLY A 348 -40.32 -13.72 -17.96
N GLY A 349 -39.18 -14.09 -18.54
CA GLY A 349 -38.11 -13.17 -18.90
C GLY A 349 -38.44 -12.34 -20.13
N SER A 350 -37.75 -11.20 -20.25
CA SER A 350 -37.83 -10.33 -21.43
C SER A 350 -37.15 -10.97 -22.64
N ASP A 351 -37.70 -10.76 -23.84
CA ASP A 351 -37.08 -11.19 -25.11
C ASP A 351 -35.73 -10.51 -25.38
N LEU A 352 -35.50 -9.33 -24.79
CA LEU A 352 -34.24 -8.59 -24.85
C LEU A 352 -33.29 -8.95 -23.67
N GLY A 353 -33.74 -9.77 -22.73
CA GLY A 353 -33.01 -10.09 -21.51
C GLY A 353 -31.83 -11.03 -21.75
N THR A 354 -30.92 -11.06 -20.78
CA THR A 354 -29.79 -12.00 -20.73
C THR A 354 -29.78 -12.74 -19.41
N ARG A 355 -29.17 -13.93 -19.36
CA ARG A 355 -29.05 -14.70 -18.12
C ARG A 355 -27.85 -14.25 -17.30
N VAL A 356 -28.06 -14.07 -16.00
CA VAL A 356 -27.00 -13.75 -15.03
C VAL A 356 -26.72 -14.96 -14.14
N VAL A 357 -25.51 -15.52 -14.23
CA VAL A 357 -25.12 -16.74 -13.48
C VAL A 357 -24.12 -16.44 -12.37
N LEU A 358 -24.15 -17.25 -11.31
CA LEU A 358 -23.20 -17.22 -10.21
C LEU A 358 -22.26 -18.43 -10.29
N LEU A 359 -20.96 -18.22 -10.09
CA LEU A 359 -19.97 -19.29 -9.93
C LEU A 359 -19.10 -19.06 -8.68
N THR A 360 -19.26 -19.92 -7.66
CA THR A 360 -18.42 -19.93 -6.45
C THR A 360 -17.85 -21.32 -6.19
N GLY A 361 -16.86 -21.40 -5.28
CA GLY A 361 -16.22 -22.65 -4.87
C GLY A 361 -17.16 -23.56 -4.06
N SER A 362 -18.08 -22.96 -3.31
CA SER A 362 -19.07 -23.63 -2.46
C SER A 362 -20.28 -24.22 -3.20
N MET A 363 -20.43 -24.01 -4.51
CA MET A 363 -21.59 -24.51 -5.26
C MET A 363 -21.63 -26.03 -5.33
N GLY A 364 -22.84 -26.60 -5.13
CA GLY A 364 -23.11 -28.01 -5.38
C GLY A 364 -22.85 -28.40 -6.84
N VAL A 365 -22.38 -29.64 -7.05
CA VAL A 365 -21.97 -30.16 -8.36
C VAL A 365 -23.00 -29.94 -9.48
N PRO A 366 -24.31 -30.17 -9.28
CA PRO A 366 -25.30 -29.95 -10.34
C PRO A 366 -25.42 -28.48 -10.77
N ALA A 367 -25.49 -27.56 -9.79
CA ALA A 367 -25.60 -26.13 -10.05
C ALA A 367 -24.34 -25.58 -10.72
N ARG A 368 -23.15 -26.00 -10.25
CA ARG A 368 -21.87 -25.63 -10.85
C ARG A 368 -21.78 -26.12 -12.30
N ARG A 369 -22.20 -27.36 -12.58
CA ARG A 369 -22.20 -27.90 -13.94
C ARG A 369 -23.13 -27.13 -14.87
N GLN A 370 -24.32 -26.74 -14.40
CA GLN A 370 -25.24 -25.92 -15.20
C GLN A 370 -24.65 -24.54 -15.50
N ALA A 371 -24.09 -23.85 -14.50
CA ALA A 371 -23.46 -22.55 -14.71
C ALA A 371 -22.30 -22.61 -15.72
N LEU A 372 -21.49 -23.67 -15.68
CA LEU A 372 -20.42 -23.89 -16.67
C LEU A 372 -20.95 -24.08 -18.09
N LEU A 373 -22.07 -24.80 -18.25
CA LEU A 373 -22.71 -25.00 -19.55
C LEU A 373 -23.32 -23.70 -20.07
N ASP A 374 -24.04 -22.96 -19.21
CA ASP A 374 -24.67 -21.70 -19.58
C ASP A 374 -23.61 -20.66 -20.06
N MET A 375 -22.42 -20.64 -19.45
CA MET A 375 -21.31 -19.78 -19.89
C MET A 375 -20.67 -20.27 -21.19
N ALA A 376 -20.42 -21.58 -21.33
CA ALA A 376 -19.75 -22.14 -22.50
C ALA A 376 -20.62 -22.06 -23.77
N CYS A 377 -21.95 -22.13 -23.63
CA CYS A 377 -22.89 -22.01 -24.73
C CYS A 377 -23.26 -20.56 -25.08
N GLY A 378 -22.91 -19.59 -24.22
CA GLY A 378 -23.28 -18.18 -24.39
C GLY A 378 -24.66 -17.78 -23.85
N ASP A 379 -25.43 -18.72 -23.31
CA ASP A 379 -26.76 -18.45 -22.73
C ASP A 379 -26.67 -17.43 -21.57
N ALA A 380 -25.56 -17.47 -20.82
CA ALA A 380 -25.25 -16.48 -19.79
C ALA A 380 -24.41 -15.34 -20.35
N GLY A 381 -25.05 -14.19 -20.62
CA GLY A 381 -24.33 -12.97 -21.01
C GLY A 381 -23.52 -12.35 -19.87
N ILE A 382 -23.91 -12.59 -18.60
CA ILE A 382 -23.17 -12.11 -17.43
C ILE A 382 -22.88 -13.26 -16.47
N ALA A 383 -21.61 -13.40 -16.07
CA ALA A 383 -21.17 -14.33 -15.04
C ALA A 383 -20.54 -13.58 -13.86
N ILE A 384 -20.96 -13.92 -12.65
CA ILE A 384 -20.49 -13.30 -11.41
C ILE A 384 -19.88 -14.39 -10.54
N GLY A 385 -18.73 -14.13 -9.91
CA GLY A 385 -18.09 -15.21 -9.16
C GLY A 385 -16.79 -14.81 -8.46
N THR A 386 -16.17 -15.80 -7.84
CA THR A 386 -14.86 -15.66 -7.20
C THR A 386 -13.76 -16.15 -8.14
N HIS A 387 -12.55 -16.39 -7.61
CA HIS A 387 -11.44 -17.03 -8.34
C HIS A 387 -11.84 -18.34 -9.06
N ALA A 388 -12.96 -18.97 -8.67
CA ALA A 388 -13.54 -20.10 -9.38
C ALA A 388 -13.77 -19.83 -10.89
N LEU A 389 -14.01 -18.57 -11.30
CA LEU A 389 -14.15 -18.17 -12.70
C LEU A 389 -12.84 -18.21 -13.50
N ILE A 390 -11.70 -18.21 -12.81
CA ILE A 390 -10.36 -18.19 -13.41
C ILE A 390 -9.84 -19.62 -13.65
N GLU A 391 -10.41 -20.63 -12.98
CA GLU A 391 -10.00 -22.03 -13.13
C GLU A 391 -10.00 -22.50 -14.60
N ASP A 392 -9.06 -23.35 -14.98
CA ASP A 392 -8.87 -23.85 -16.36
C ASP A 392 -10.12 -24.46 -17.00
N LYS A 393 -11.01 -25.03 -16.18
CA LYS A 393 -12.23 -25.70 -16.63
C LYS A 393 -13.33 -24.73 -17.08
N VAL A 394 -13.21 -23.44 -16.75
CA VAL A 394 -14.19 -22.42 -17.12
C VAL A 394 -13.92 -21.94 -18.53
N GLN A 395 -14.92 -22.06 -19.39
CA GLN A 395 -14.89 -21.63 -20.78
C GLN A 395 -16.06 -20.69 -21.05
N PHE A 396 -15.82 -19.72 -21.92
CA PHE A 396 -16.80 -18.75 -22.40
C PHE A 396 -16.92 -18.91 -23.91
N GLN A 397 -18.09 -18.61 -24.46
CA GLN A 397 -18.28 -18.55 -25.90
C GLN A 397 -17.56 -17.34 -26.49
N ASP A 398 -17.74 -16.15 -25.90
CA ASP A 398 -17.09 -14.91 -26.32
C ASP A 398 -16.91 -13.97 -25.13
N LEU A 399 -15.79 -14.06 -24.41
CA LEU A 399 -15.51 -13.18 -23.28
C LEU A 399 -15.07 -11.79 -23.78
N GLY A 400 -15.94 -10.79 -23.63
CA GLY A 400 -15.69 -9.42 -24.08
C GLY A 400 -15.22 -8.47 -22.97
N LEU A 401 -15.69 -8.63 -21.73
CA LEU A 401 -15.33 -7.73 -20.62
C LEU A 401 -15.12 -8.49 -19.31
N VAL A 402 -14.06 -8.11 -18.61
CA VAL A 402 -13.76 -8.55 -17.24
C VAL A 402 -13.82 -7.34 -16.31
N VAL A 403 -14.71 -7.41 -15.34
CA VAL A 403 -14.84 -6.46 -14.24
C VAL A 403 -14.22 -7.08 -12.99
N VAL A 404 -13.30 -6.39 -12.32
CA VAL A 404 -12.69 -6.83 -11.06
C VAL A 404 -13.07 -5.87 -9.95
N ASP A 405 -13.71 -6.35 -8.89
CA ASP A 405 -14.05 -5.54 -7.71
C ASP A 405 -13.02 -5.71 -6.58
N GLU A 406 -12.62 -4.61 -5.96
CA GLU A 406 -11.65 -4.51 -4.86
C GLU A 406 -10.34 -5.28 -5.09
N GLN A 407 -9.55 -4.74 -6.02
CA GLN A 407 -8.33 -5.33 -6.55
C GLN A 407 -7.23 -5.65 -5.51
N HIS A 408 -7.21 -5.06 -4.32
CA HIS A 408 -6.08 -5.18 -3.39
C HIS A 408 -5.76 -6.62 -2.94
N ARG A 409 -6.64 -7.59 -3.24
CA ARG A 409 -6.45 -9.03 -2.95
C ARG A 409 -6.18 -9.90 -4.18
N PHE A 410 -6.22 -9.35 -5.39
CA PHE A 410 -6.05 -10.10 -6.64
C PHE A 410 -4.68 -9.84 -7.25
N GLY A 411 -3.90 -10.92 -7.43
CA GLY A 411 -2.55 -10.88 -7.96
C GLY A 411 -2.50 -10.54 -9.46
N VAL A 412 -1.32 -10.15 -9.95
CA VAL A 412 -1.08 -9.89 -11.39
C VAL A 412 -1.35 -11.14 -12.23
N GLU A 413 -1.01 -12.33 -11.73
CA GLU A 413 -1.20 -13.63 -12.40
C GLU A 413 -2.66 -13.94 -12.73
N GLN A 414 -3.59 -13.51 -11.87
CA GLN A 414 -5.02 -13.73 -12.06
C GLN A 414 -5.57 -12.86 -13.19
N ARG A 415 -4.98 -11.67 -13.43
CA ARG A 415 -5.32 -10.81 -14.58
C ARG A 415 -4.86 -11.45 -15.89
N ASP A 416 -3.65 -12.01 -15.90
CA ASP A 416 -3.09 -12.66 -17.09
C ASP A 416 -3.83 -13.97 -17.43
N ALA A 417 -4.24 -14.74 -16.42
CA ALA A 417 -5.06 -15.93 -16.61
C ALA A 417 -6.42 -15.63 -17.24
N LEU A 418 -7.06 -14.50 -16.88
CA LEU A 418 -8.33 -14.07 -17.47
C LEU A 418 -8.15 -13.54 -18.90
N ARG A 419 -7.02 -12.89 -19.21
CA ARG A 419 -6.69 -12.48 -20.59
C ARG A 419 -6.56 -13.68 -21.52
N ALA A 420 -5.98 -14.77 -21.02
CA ALA A 420 -5.76 -15.99 -21.80
C ALA A 420 -7.04 -16.80 -22.06
N LYS A 421 -8.19 -16.43 -21.47
CA LYS A 421 -9.47 -17.16 -21.65
C LYS A 421 -10.27 -16.76 -22.89
N GLY A 422 -9.99 -15.60 -23.49
CA GLY A 422 -10.59 -15.19 -24.76
C GLY A 422 -9.70 -15.55 -25.95
N GLU A 423 -10.28 -15.73 -27.14
CA GLU A 423 -9.49 -15.81 -28.38
C GLU A 423 -8.72 -14.51 -28.64
N GLN A 424 -9.35 -13.38 -28.30
CA GLN A 424 -8.73 -12.08 -28.19
C GLN A 424 -8.77 -11.62 -26.73
N PRO A 425 -7.79 -10.81 -26.28
CA PRO A 425 -7.81 -10.28 -24.92
C PRO A 425 -9.08 -9.46 -24.65
N PRO A 426 -9.85 -9.79 -23.60
CA PRO A 426 -11.04 -9.03 -23.23
C PRO A 426 -10.68 -7.63 -22.71
N HIS A 427 -11.65 -6.72 -22.76
CA HIS A 427 -11.58 -5.46 -22.06
C HIS A 427 -11.51 -5.69 -20.54
N LEU A 428 -10.78 -4.86 -19.81
CA LEU A 428 -10.56 -4.95 -18.37
C LEU A 428 -11.00 -3.64 -17.68
N LEU A 429 -11.97 -3.77 -16.78
CA LEU A 429 -12.41 -2.72 -15.88
C LEU A 429 -12.12 -3.12 -14.44
N VAL A 430 -11.27 -2.38 -13.75
CA VAL A 430 -10.96 -2.62 -12.34
C VAL A 430 -11.65 -1.56 -11.50
N MET A 431 -12.30 -1.96 -10.42
CA MET A 431 -12.96 -1.06 -9.48
C MET A 431 -12.26 -1.08 -8.13
N THR A 432 -12.19 0.08 -7.49
CA THR A 432 -11.78 0.18 -6.09
C THR A 432 -12.70 1.10 -5.30
N ALA A 433 -12.99 0.74 -4.05
CA ALA A 433 -13.81 1.54 -3.16
C ALA A 433 -13.01 2.46 -2.24
N THR A 434 -11.70 2.21 -2.08
CA THR A 434 -10.78 3.16 -1.44
C THR A 434 -10.17 4.03 -2.54
N PRO A 435 -10.48 5.33 -2.61
CA PRO A 435 -9.85 6.21 -3.57
C PRO A 435 -8.34 6.18 -3.37
N ILE A 436 -7.57 5.84 -4.40
CA ILE A 436 -6.11 5.79 -4.31
C ILE A 436 -5.58 7.16 -4.75
N PRO A 437 -4.57 7.75 -4.08
CA PRO A 437 -3.99 9.02 -4.51
C PRO A 437 -3.57 8.92 -5.98
N ARG A 438 -3.83 9.98 -6.77
CA ARG A 438 -3.59 9.97 -8.22
C ARG A 438 -2.17 9.55 -8.57
N THR A 439 -1.19 10.01 -7.81
CA THR A 439 0.22 9.68 -8.01
C THR A 439 0.52 8.20 -7.83
N VAL A 440 -0.11 7.55 -6.86
CA VAL A 440 -0.01 6.09 -6.63
C VAL A 440 -0.70 5.33 -7.75
N ALA A 441 -1.87 5.81 -8.20
CA ALA A 441 -2.53 5.26 -9.37
C ALA A 441 -1.64 5.36 -10.62
N MET A 442 -0.88 6.44 -10.78
CA MET A 442 0.02 6.67 -11.91
C MET A 442 1.32 5.86 -11.87
N THR A 443 1.75 5.40 -10.70
CA THR A 443 3.00 4.64 -10.54
C THR A 443 2.75 3.14 -10.42
N VAL A 444 1.78 2.72 -9.61
CA VAL A 444 1.47 1.30 -9.34
C VAL A 444 0.51 0.73 -10.38
N PHE A 445 -0.49 1.52 -10.75
CA PHE A 445 -1.54 1.13 -11.69
C PHE A 445 -1.43 1.93 -12.99
N GLY A 446 -0.24 2.47 -13.29
CA GLY A 446 -0.04 3.38 -14.40
C GLY A 446 -0.19 2.71 -15.78
N ASP A 447 -0.32 1.38 -15.84
CA ASP A 447 -0.79 0.66 -17.03
C ASP A 447 -2.28 0.92 -17.33
N LEU A 448 -3.07 1.31 -16.33
CA LEU A 448 -4.50 1.57 -16.41
C LEU A 448 -4.80 3.07 -16.66
N GLU A 449 -5.84 3.35 -17.44
CA GLU A 449 -6.49 4.65 -17.47
C GLU A 449 -7.38 4.85 -16.24
N THR A 450 -7.41 6.04 -15.67
CA THR A 450 -8.15 6.29 -14.41
C THR A 450 -9.41 7.11 -14.65
N SER A 451 -10.57 6.59 -14.25
CA SER A 451 -11.81 7.36 -14.15
C SER A 451 -12.18 7.53 -12.68
N VAL A 452 -12.52 8.75 -12.28
CA VAL A 452 -12.87 9.10 -10.90
C VAL A 452 -14.36 9.43 -10.81
N LEU A 453 -15.04 8.77 -9.87
CA LEU A 453 -16.43 9.00 -9.53
C LEU A 453 -16.53 9.63 -8.13
N ASP A 454 -16.51 10.97 -8.10
CA ASP A 454 -16.49 11.83 -6.91
C ASP A 454 -17.89 12.24 -6.42
N GLN A 455 -18.89 12.21 -7.30
CA GLN A 455 -20.26 12.57 -6.94
C GLN A 455 -21.00 11.42 -6.22
N LEU A 456 -21.56 11.72 -5.05
CA LEU A 456 -22.48 10.83 -4.35
C LEU A 456 -23.91 10.96 -4.89
N PRO A 457 -24.68 9.86 -5.02
CA PRO A 457 -26.09 9.92 -5.42
C PRO A 457 -26.94 10.78 -4.48
N ALA A 458 -27.97 11.43 -5.03
CA ALA A 458 -28.92 12.23 -4.26
C ALA A 458 -29.68 11.38 -3.22
N GLY A 459 -29.91 11.94 -2.02
CA GLY A 459 -30.66 11.29 -0.94
C GLY A 459 -29.81 10.63 0.15
N ARG A 460 -28.48 10.64 0.03
CA ARG A 460 -27.58 10.18 1.09
C ARG A 460 -27.41 11.24 2.16
N SER A 461 -27.65 10.88 3.42
CA SER A 461 -27.39 11.77 4.56
C SER A 461 -25.92 11.69 4.99
N PRO A 462 -25.34 12.79 5.50
CA PRO A 462 -23.96 12.81 5.97
C PRO A 462 -23.76 11.87 7.17
N ILE A 463 -22.52 11.38 7.32
CA ILE A 463 -22.11 10.54 8.44
C ILE A 463 -21.30 11.38 9.42
N SER A 464 -21.76 11.56 10.65
CA SER A 464 -20.95 12.17 11.70
C SER A 464 -20.02 11.13 12.30
N THR A 465 -18.71 11.39 12.33
CA THR A 465 -17.71 10.47 12.89
C THR A 465 -17.06 11.07 14.14
N HIS A 466 -16.98 10.31 15.22
CA HIS A 466 -16.37 10.75 16.47
C HIS A 466 -15.48 9.65 17.07
N VAL A 467 -14.36 10.05 17.66
CA VAL A 467 -13.51 9.12 18.41
C VAL A 467 -13.89 9.16 19.89
N VAL A 468 -14.06 7.97 20.47
CA VAL A 468 -14.50 7.73 21.84
C VAL A 468 -13.29 7.22 22.65
N PRO A 469 -12.70 8.06 23.52
CA PRO A 469 -11.56 7.66 24.34
C PRO A 469 -12.04 6.86 25.56
N ALA A 470 -12.02 5.53 25.47
CA ALA A 470 -12.65 4.65 26.46
C ALA A 470 -11.93 4.65 27.81
N VAL A 471 -10.60 4.79 27.84
CA VAL A 471 -9.80 4.85 29.08
C VAL A 471 -9.85 6.22 29.74
N GLU A 472 -9.65 7.30 28.96
CA GLU A 472 -9.62 8.66 29.51
C GLU A 472 -11.00 9.14 29.95
N LYS A 473 -12.06 8.71 29.25
CA LYS A 473 -13.46 9.12 29.53
C LYS A 473 -14.43 7.95 29.43
N PRO A 474 -14.49 7.07 30.46
CA PRO A 474 -15.40 5.91 30.47
C PRO A 474 -16.88 6.27 30.25
N ASN A 475 -17.31 7.44 30.72
CA ASN A 475 -18.68 7.94 30.53
C ASN A 475 -19.04 8.14 29.05
N PHE A 476 -18.07 8.39 28.17
CA PHE A 476 -18.31 8.55 26.73
C PHE A 476 -18.62 7.20 26.07
N LEU A 477 -18.01 6.11 26.55
CA LEU A 477 -18.34 4.76 26.10
C LEU A 477 -19.76 4.37 26.53
N ALA A 478 -20.16 4.69 27.77
CA ALA A 478 -21.54 4.50 28.21
C ALA A 478 -22.53 5.30 27.33
N ARG A 479 -22.21 6.57 27.05
CA ARG A 479 -23.03 7.42 26.17
C ARG A 479 -23.10 6.90 24.74
N ALA A 480 -22.03 6.30 24.22
CA ALA A 480 -22.03 5.66 22.90
C ALA A 480 -23.09 4.55 22.82
N TRP A 481 -23.20 3.71 23.84
CA TRP A 481 -24.22 2.65 23.88
C TRP A 481 -25.64 3.20 24.05
N GLU A 482 -25.83 4.24 24.87
CA GLU A 482 -27.13 4.92 24.95
C GLU A 482 -27.56 5.45 23.58
N ARG A 483 -26.62 6.03 22.82
CA ARG A 483 -26.89 6.54 21.48
C ARG A 483 -27.30 5.42 20.51
N VAL A 484 -26.68 4.25 20.60
CA VAL A 484 -27.10 3.06 19.82
C VAL A 484 -28.53 2.66 20.18
N ARG A 485 -28.90 2.63 21.46
CA ARG A 485 -30.29 2.33 21.88
C ARG A 485 -31.29 3.37 21.37
N GLU A 486 -30.94 4.65 21.40
CA GLU A 486 -31.79 5.72 20.87
C GLU A 486 -32.07 5.54 19.37
N GLU A 487 -31.08 5.10 18.59
CA GLU A 487 -31.26 4.81 17.16
C GLU A 487 -32.14 3.56 16.94
N VAL A 488 -31.89 2.49 17.69
CA VAL A 488 -32.73 1.28 17.62
C VAL A 488 -34.18 1.56 18.04
N ALA A 489 -34.39 2.39 19.05
CA ALA A 489 -35.73 2.79 19.49
C ALA A 489 -36.51 3.58 18.42
N LYS A 490 -35.82 4.23 17.48
CA LYS A 490 -36.43 4.89 16.31
C LYS A 490 -36.75 3.90 15.17
N GLY A 491 -36.44 2.61 15.35
CA GLY A 491 -36.61 1.57 14.34
C GLY A 491 -35.40 1.41 13.41
N HIS A 492 -34.25 2.02 13.73
CA HIS A 492 -33.01 1.84 12.98
C HIS A 492 -32.17 0.67 13.51
N GLN A 493 -31.06 0.39 12.84
CA GLN A 493 -30.19 -0.74 13.17
C GLN A 493 -28.73 -0.29 13.33
N ALA A 494 -27.94 -1.06 14.08
CA ALA A 494 -26.55 -0.71 14.39
C ALA A 494 -25.56 -1.85 14.11
N TYR A 495 -24.35 -1.47 13.74
CA TYR A 495 -23.20 -2.37 13.65
C TYR A 495 -22.25 -2.14 14.83
N VAL A 496 -21.70 -3.23 15.36
CA VAL A 496 -20.58 -3.22 16.31
C VAL A 496 -19.46 -4.07 15.75
N VAL A 497 -18.29 -3.49 15.52
CA VAL A 497 -17.15 -4.18 14.89
C VAL A 497 -16.06 -4.42 15.90
N CYS A 498 -15.58 -5.66 15.99
CA CYS A 498 -14.46 -6.05 16.83
C CYS A 498 -13.30 -6.62 15.99
N PRO A 499 -12.04 -6.45 16.43
CA PRO A 499 -10.88 -6.92 15.67
C PRO A 499 -10.72 -8.46 15.67
N ARG A 500 -11.28 -9.19 16.66
CA ARG A 500 -11.09 -10.65 16.81
C ARG A 500 -12.39 -11.44 16.94
N ILE A 501 -12.31 -12.75 16.66
CA ILE A 501 -13.46 -13.68 16.66
C ILE A 501 -13.74 -14.22 18.08
N GLY A 502 -12.73 -14.71 18.81
CA GLY A 502 -12.83 -15.10 20.23
C GLY A 502 -12.24 -16.45 20.63
N ASP A 503 -12.17 -17.44 19.74
CA ASP A 503 -11.78 -18.81 20.14
C ASP A 503 -10.25 -19.08 20.17
N GLU A 504 -9.42 -18.06 20.36
CA GLU A 504 -7.99 -18.25 20.58
C GLU A 504 -7.69 -18.07 22.07
N GLU A 505 -7.31 -19.16 22.75
CA GLU A 505 -6.83 -19.10 24.13
C GLU A 505 -5.81 -17.96 24.29
N PRO A 506 -5.84 -17.19 25.40
CA PRO A 506 -4.79 -16.22 25.68
C PRO A 506 -3.47 -16.97 25.70
N ALA A 507 -2.57 -16.63 24.77
CA ALA A 507 -1.30 -17.32 24.61
C ALA A 507 -0.52 -17.31 25.94
N GLU A 508 -0.48 -18.45 26.62
CA GLU A 508 0.51 -18.68 27.67
C GLU A 508 1.92 -18.62 27.03
N PRO A 509 2.93 -18.07 27.72
CA PRO A 509 4.29 -17.97 27.20
C PRO A 509 4.93 -19.37 27.17
N LYS A 510 4.73 -20.11 26.08
CA LYS A 510 5.28 -21.47 25.92
C LYS A 510 6.73 -21.44 25.43
N LYS A 511 7.59 -22.03 26.26
CA LYS A 511 8.98 -22.40 25.97
C LYS A 511 9.11 -23.16 24.65
N ARG A 512 10.11 -22.74 23.86
CA ARG A 512 10.63 -23.37 22.64
C ARG A 512 10.62 -24.91 22.66
N ARG A 513 10.02 -25.52 21.63
CA ARG A 513 10.47 -26.80 21.04
C ARG A 513 10.12 -26.84 19.55
N LYS A 514 11.12 -27.22 18.74
CA LYS A 514 11.13 -27.33 17.27
C LYS A 514 10.34 -28.55 16.77
N ALA A 515 9.52 -28.39 15.72
CA ALA A 515 9.66 -29.05 14.40
C ALA A 515 8.38 -28.95 13.52
N ALA A 516 8.57 -28.60 12.23
CA ALA A 516 7.77 -28.81 11.00
C ALA A 516 6.32 -28.26 10.97
N GLU A 517 6.07 -27.15 10.28
CA GLU A 517 5.71 -27.00 8.83
C GLU A 517 4.24 -27.35 8.55
N GLU A 518 3.40 -26.31 8.43
CA GLU A 518 2.64 -25.98 7.20
C GLU A 518 1.72 -24.75 7.47
N ASP A 519 1.90 -23.75 6.62
CA ASP A 519 1.00 -22.67 6.20
C ASP A 519 0.27 -21.82 7.26
N LEU A 520 0.87 -20.66 7.59
CA LEU A 520 0.21 -19.38 7.95
C LEU A 520 1.29 -18.34 8.32
N GLU A 521 1.86 -17.62 7.35
CA GLU A 521 2.65 -16.40 7.60
C GLU A 521 2.38 -15.35 6.51
N ASP A 522 1.85 -14.18 6.92
CA ASP A 522 2.44 -12.88 6.59
C ASP A 522 1.73 -11.73 7.34
N VAL A 523 2.16 -11.52 8.59
CA VAL A 523 2.01 -10.27 9.34
C VAL A 523 3.35 -9.98 10.02
N ALA A 524 4.26 -9.31 9.31
CA ALA A 524 5.57 -8.95 9.85
C ALA A 524 5.47 -7.68 10.73
N ASP A 525 5.32 -7.93 12.03
CA ASP A 525 6.15 -7.41 13.12
C ASP A 525 6.64 -5.94 13.06
N THR A 526 5.82 -5.03 13.60
CA THR A 526 6.32 -3.83 14.27
C THR A 526 6.73 -4.21 15.70
N GLY A 527 8.01 -4.50 15.92
CA GLY A 527 8.55 -4.79 17.24
C GLY A 527 8.58 -3.55 18.13
N ALA A 528 7.58 -3.38 19.01
CA ALA A 528 7.67 -2.77 20.34
C ALA A 528 6.35 -2.97 21.13
N ASP A 529 6.49 -3.31 22.43
CA ASP A 529 5.48 -3.52 23.46
C ASP A 529 4.75 -4.88 23.52
N SER A 530 5.52 -5.95 23.75
CA SER A 530 5.00 -7.14 24.43
C SER A 530 5.36 -7.10 25.92
N ASP A 531 4.50 -6.47 26.75
CA ASP A 531 4.19 -7.01 28.10
C ASP A 531 3.00 -6.37 28.86
N GLU A 532 2.26 -5.38 28.32
CA GLU A 532 1.11 -4.79 29.07
C GLU A 532 -0.17 -4.47 28.26
N ARG A 533 -0.31 -4.87 26.98
CA ARG A 533 -1.56 -4.61 26.23
C ARG A 533 -2.61 -5.68 26.48
N ARG A 534 -3.83 -5.25 26.86
CA ARG A 534 -5.01 -6.15 26.92
C ARG A 534 -5.22 -6.84 25.56
N PRO A 535 -5.64 -8.11 25.54
CA PRO A 535 -5.94 -8.81 24.28
C PRO A 535 -7.06 -8.06 23.53
N PRO A 536 -7.07 -8.08 22.19
CA PRO A 536 -8.08 -7.38 21.42
C PRO A 536 -9.46 -7.99 21.68
N LEU A 537 -10.49 -7.13 21.69
CA LEU A 537 -11.86 -7.55 21.98
C LEU A 537 -12.35 -8.58 20.95
N SER A 538 -12.96 -9.65 21.45
CA SER A 538 -13.58 -10.67 20.62
C SER A 538 -15.06 -10.37 20.35
N VAL A 539 -15.55 -10.79 19.19
CA VAL A 539 -16.97 -10.68 18.82
C VAL A 539 -17.86 -11.45 19.80
N VAL A 540 -17.47 -12.66 20.20
CA VAL A 540 -18.26 -13.49 21.11
C VAL A 540 -18.38 -12.86 22.50
N GLU A 541 -17.25 -12.46 23.11
CA GLU A 541 -17.27 -11.83 24.44
C GLU A 541 -17.97 -10.48 24.41
N THR A 542 -17.76 -9.69 23.35
CA THR A 542 -18.41 -8.38 23.20
C THR A 542 -19.92 -8.54 23.06
N ALA A 543 -20.39 -9.47 22.22
CA ALA A 543 -21.82 -9.73 22.07
C ALA A 543 -22.45 -10.17 23.39
N GLU A 544 -21.82 -11.08 24.13
CA GLU A 544 -22.32 -11.50 25.45
C GLU A 544 -22.39 -10.34 26.44
N MET A 545 -21.34 -9.53 26.52
CA MET A 545 -21.28 -8.35 27.38
C MET A 545 -22.39 -7.35 27.02
N LEU A 546 -22.62 -7.10 25.73
CA LEU A 546 -23.63 -6.16 25.25
C LEU A 546 -25.04 -6.64 25.58
N VAL A 547 -25.33 -7.93 25.35
CA VAL A 547 -26.65 -8.53 25.64
C VAL A 547 -26.96 -8.53 27.14
N LYS A 548 -25.97 -8.84 27.99
CA LYS A 548 -26.15 -8.87 29.45
C LYS A 548 -26.12 -7.47 30.09
N GLY A 549 -25.55 -6.48 29.40
CA GLY A 549 -25.32 -5.14 29.91
C GLY A 549 -26.06 -4.05 29.12
N PRO A 550 -25.34 -3.18 28.40
CA PRO A 550 -25.89 -1.93 27.89
C PRO A 550 -26.97 -2.11 26.81
N LEU A 551 -26.95 -3.20 26.04
CA LEU A 551 -27.92 -3.50 24.99
C LEU A 551 -28.96 -4.54 25.42
N ALA A 552 -29.13 -4.75 26.72
CA ALA A 552 -30.14 -5.65 27.26
C ALA A 552 -31.54 -5.33 26.70
N GLY A 553 -32.22 -6.37 26.23
CA GLY A 553 -33.55 -6.30 25.62
C GLY A 553 -33.58 -6.04 24.11
N LEU A 554 -32.42 -5.89 23.44
CA LEU A 554 -32.34 -5.78 21.98
C LEU A 554 -32.01 -7.14 21.33
N ARG A 555 -32.38 -7.30 20.06
CA ARG A 555 -32.07 -8.48 19.26
C ARG A 555 -30.66 -8.35 18.69
N VAL A 556 -29.69 -8.98 19.35
CA VAL A 556 -28.27 -8.92 18.98
C VAL A 556 -27.84 -10.24 18.35
N GLU A 557 -27.19 -10.20 17.19
CA GLU A 557 -26.58 -11.38 16.56
C GLU A 557 -25.11 -11.17 16.22
N ILE A 558 -24.42 -12.28 15.95
CA ILE A 558 -22.99 -12.35 15.70
C ILE A 558 -22.71 -12.69 14.23
N LEU A 559 -21.72 -12.04 13.63
CA LEU A 559 -21.21 -12.38 12.30
C LEU A 559 -19.67 -12.40 12.27
N HIS A 560 -19.07 -13.56 11.99
CA HIS A 560 -17.61 -13.67 11.91
C HIS A 560 -17.14 -14.60 10.78
N GLY A 561 -15.84 -14.54 10.47
CA GLY A 561 -15.23 -15.21 9.31
C GLY A 561 -15.36 -16.73 9.32
N ARG A 562 -15.43 -17.35 10.51
CA ARG A 562 -15.56 -18.80 10.67
C ARG A 562 -16.98 -19.36 10.42
N LEU A 563 -18.01 -18.53 10.30
CA LEU A 563 -19.35 -19.01 9.98
C LEU A 563 -19.37 -19.57 8.55
N ALA A 564 -20.12 -20.66 8.35
CA ALA A 564 -20.39 -21.19 7.02
C ALA A 564 -21.04 -20.11 6.13
N PRO A 565 -20.75 -20.08 4.81
CA PRO A 565 -21.30 -19.08 3.90
C PRO A 565 -22.82 -18.91 4.01
N ASP A 566 -23.58 -20.01 3.99
CA ASP A 566 -25.04 -20.00 4.09
C ASP A 566 -25.53 -19.39 5.42
N ALA A 567 -24.81 -19.64 6.52
CA ALA A 567 -25.15 -19.10 7.83
C ALA A 567 -24.87 -17.59 7.91
N LYS A 568 -23.79 -17.11 7.28
CA LYS A 568 -23.52 -15.67 7.16
C LYS A 568 -24.63 -15.00 6.37
N ASP A 569 -25.00 -15.58 5.24
CA ASP A 569 -26.06 -15.07 4.38
C ASP A 569 -27.41 -15.02 5.08
N GLU A 570 -27.73 -16.02 5.90
CA GLU A 570 -28.94 -16.05 6.72
C GLU A 570 -28.98 -14.91 7.75
N VAL A 571 -27.90 -14.74 8.53
CA VAL A 571 -27.79 -13.66 9.52
C VAL A 571 -27.92 -12.30 8.84
N MET A 572 -27.23 -12.12 7.70
CA MET A 572 -27.31 -10.87 6.95
C MET A 572 -28.71 -10.61 6.38
N ARG A 573 -29.45 -11.66 5.98
CA ARG A 573 -30.84 -11.53 5.49
C ARG A 573 -31.77 -11.07 6.61
N ARG A 574 -31.68 -11.69 7.79
CA ARG A 574 -32.47 -11.31 8.97
C ARG A 574 -32.12 -9.89 9.44
N PHE A 575 -30.85 -9.51 9.39
CA PHE A 575 -30.45 -8.14 9.64
C PHE A 575 -31.02 -7.19 8.57
N ALA A 576 -30.91 -7.46 7.28
CA ALA A 576 -31.50 -6.59 6.24
C ALA A 576 -33.03 -6.45 6.36
N ALA A 577 -33.73 -7.50 6.83
CA ALA A 577 -35.17 -7.51 7.05
C ALA A 577 -35.63 -6.77 8.33
N GLY A 578 -34.70 -6.30 9.17
CA GLY A 578 -35.03 -5.66 10.45
C GLY A 578 -35.42 -6.65 11.56
N GLU A 579 -35.10 -7.93 11.40
CA GLU A 579 -35.31 -8.96 12.43
C GLU A 579 -34.24 -8.93 13.53
N VAL A 580 -33.10 -8.30 13.25
CA VAL A 580 -31.97 -8.12 14.17
C VAL A 580 -31.71 -6.62 14.33
N ASP A 581 -31.60 -6.14 15.57
CA ASP A 581 -31.40 -4.73 15.86
C ASP A 581 -29.93 -4.33 15.79
N VAL A 582 -29.04 -5.19 16.29
CA VAL A 582 -27.60 -4.93 16.39
C VAL A 582 -26.81 -6.14 15.91
N LEU A 583 -25.91 -5.91 14.95
CA LEU A 583 -25.00 -6.94 14.45
C LEU A 583 -23.59 -6.72 15.01
N VAL A 584 -23.10 -7.67 15.80
CA VAL A 584 -21.73 -7.68 16.31
C VAL A 584 -20.87 -8.53 15.37
N ALA A 585 -19.90 -7.91 14.72
CA ALA A 585 -19.15 -8.54 13.66
C ALA A 585 -17.65 -8.30 13.71
N THR A 586 -16.88 -9.12 13.00
CA THR A 586 -15.48 -8.77 12.67
C THR A 586 -15.42 -7.92 11.40
N THR A 587 -14.20 -7.68 10.90
CA THR A 587 -13.90 -7.10 9.58
C THR A 587 -14.58 -7.79 8.39
N VAL A 588 -15.30 -8.89 8.58
CA VAL A 588 -16.08 -9.54 7.51
C VAL A 588 -17.13 -8.61 6.91
N ILE A 589 -17.65 -7.64 7.68
CA ILE A 589 -18.59 -6.64 7.14
C ILE A 589 -17.91 -5.55 6.31
N GLU A 590 -16.57 -5.51 6.24
CA GLU A 590 -15.84 -4.65 5.29
C GLU A 590 -16.31 -4.91 3.87
N VAL A 591 -16.78 -6.13 3.60
CA VAL A 591 -17.20 -6.58 2.28
C VAL A 591 -18.73 -6.65 2.20
N GLY A 592 -19.28 -5.96 1.21
CA GLY A 592 -20.61 -6.25 0.68
C GLY A 592 -21.78 -5.48 1.26
N VAL A 593 -22.26 -5.76 2.46
CA VAL A 593 -23.72 -5.64 2.65
C VAL A 593 -24.23 -4.19 2.74
N ASN A 594 -25.33 -3.91 2.03
CA ASN A 594 -26.05 -2.65 2.04
C ASN A 594 -27.31 -2.78 2.91
N VAL A 595 -27.35 -2.11 4.06
CA VAL A 595 -28.54 -2.06 4.91
C VAL A 595 -28.95 -0.58 5.06
N PRO A 596 -29.89 -0.09 4.23
CA PRO A 596 -30.27 1.32 4.22
C PRO A 596 -30.77 1.84 5.57
N ASN A 597 -31.37 0.97 6.38
CA ASN A 597 -31.89 1.28 7.72
C ASN A 597 -30.82 1.29 8.83
N SER A 598 -29.55 1.01 8.49
CA SER A 598 -28.46 1.06 9.46
C SER A 598 -27.89 2.49 9.59
N THR A 599 -28.05 3.07 10.78
CA THR A 599 -27.68 4.47 11.07
C THR A 599 -26.50 4.59 12.02
N ALA A 600 -26.13 3.53 12.76
CA ALA A 600 -25.06 3.59 13.76
C ALA A 600 -23.97 2.52 13.51
N MET A 601 -22.70 2.93 13.59
CA MET A 601 -21.51 2.08 13.50
C MET A 601 -20.63 2.33 14.73
N VAL A 602 -20.29 1.27 15.48
CA VAL A 602 -19.35 1.34 16.60
C VAL A 602 -18.17 0.41 16.30
N ILE A 603 -16.96 0.95 16.25
CA ILE A 603 -15.73 0.17 15.98
C ILE A 603 -14.93 0.09 17.28
N MET A 604 -14.82 -1.11 17.83
CA MET A 604 -14.06 -1.40 19.05
C MET A 604 -12.57 -1.54 18.73
N ASP A 605 -11.69 -1.05 19.60
CA ASP A 605 -10.23 -1.04 19.41
C ASP A 605 -9.83 -0.47 18.02
N ALA A 606 -10.44 0.65 17.63
CA ALA A 606 -10.31 1.26 16.30
C ALA A 606 -8.86 1.57 15.90
N ASP A 607 -7.96 1.77 16.88
CA ASP A 607 -6.52 1.94 16.67
C ASP A 607 -5.81 0.70 16.10
N ARG A 608 -6.48 -0.45 16.05
CA ARG A 608 -5.95 -1.67 15.43
C ARG A 608 -6.32 -1.82 13.95
N PHE A 609 -7.21 -0.97 13.43
CA PHE A 609 -7.65 -1.01 12.04
C PHE A 609 -6.88 0.00 11.19
N GLY A 610 -6.59 -0.36 9.94
CA GLY A 610 -6.02 0.56 8.95
C GLY A 610 -7.01 1.66 8.55
N VAL A 611 -6.52 2.79 8.05
CA VAL A 611 -7.37 3.93 7.62
C VAL A 611 -8.37 3.50 6.56
N SER A 612 -7.90 2.76 5.55
CA SER A 612 -8.72 2.19 4.48
C SER A 612 -9.87 1.30 5.01
N GLN A 613 -9.60 0.48 6.03
CA GLN A 613 -10.62 -0.38 6.65
C GLN A 613 -11.66 0.44 7.42
N LEU A 614 -11.21 1.40 8.24
CA LEU A 614 -12.09 2.31 8.96
C LEU A 614 -13.00 3.07 8.01
N HIS A 615 -12.47 3.51 6.87
CA HIS A 615 -13.23 4.18 5.82
C HIS A 615 -14.32 3.26 5.22
N GLN A 616 -13.96 2.03 4.85
CA GLN A 616 -14.90 1.04 4.32
C GLN A 616 -16.01 0.70 5.32
N LEU A 617 -15.65 0.48 6.59
CA LEU A 617 -16.60 0.22 7.68
C LEU A 617 -17.54 1.42 7.90
N ARG A 618 -16.99 2.65 7.96
CA ARG A 618 -17.79 3.88 8.06
C ARG A 618 -18.81 3.98 6.93
N GLY A 619 -18.41 3.64 5.70
CA GLY A 619 -19.28 3.66 4.52
C GLY A 619 -20.40 2.63 4.51
N ARG A 620 -20.51 1.76 5.52
CA ARG A 620 -21.60 0.78 5.67
C ARG A 620 -22.87 1.37 6.28
N VAL A 621 -22.78 2.52 6.95
CA VAL A 621 -23.93 3.22 7.56
C VAL A 621 -24.29 4.49 6.79
N GLY A 622 -25.48 5.04 7.06
CA GLY A 622 -25.93 6.29 6.41
C GLY A 622 -26.19 6.12 4.92
N ARG A 623 -26.76 4.97 4.53
CA ARG A 623 -27.12 4.65 3.13
C ARG A 623 -28.59 4.94 2.80
N GLY A 624 -29.43 5.17 3.82
CA GLY A 624 -30.80 5.64 3.66
C GLY A 624 -30.93 7.16 3.85
N SER A 625 -32.16 7.62 4.06
CA SER A 625 -32.50 9.02 4.30
C SER A 625 -32.16 9.52 5.71
N ALA A 626 -31.77 8.62 6.63
CA ALA A 626 -31.39 8.97 7.99
C ALA A 626 -29.88 9.22 8.11
N ALA A 627 -29.51 10.20 8.94
CA ALA A 627 -28.11 10.54 9.18
C ALA A 627 -27.34 9.39 9.84
N GLY A 628 -26.12 9.13 9.34
CA GLY A 628 -25.25 8.10 9.88
C GLY A 628 -24.40 8.61 11.05
N LEU A 629 -24.10 7.73 11.99
CA LEU A 629 -23.20 7.97 13.12
C LEU A 629 -22.12 6.88 13.16
N CYS A 630 -20.85 7.28 13.16
CA CYS A 630 -19.72 6.37 13.32
C CYS A 630 -18.92 6.73 14.59
N LEU A 631 -18.74 5.76 15.48
CA LEU A 631 -18.04 5.91 16.75
C LEU A 631 -16.81 5.01 16.76
N LEU A 632 -15.63 5.62 16.80
CA LEU A 632 -14.34 4.94 16.83
C LEU A 632 -13.88 4.82 18.28
N VAL A 633 -14.00 3.64 18.89
CA VAL A 633 -13.62 3.42 20.29
C VAL A 633 -12.13 3.08 20.35
N SER A 634 -11.36 3.82 21.15
CA SER A 634 -9.93 3.56 21.34
C SER A 634 -9.49 3.82 22.78
N ASP A 635 -8.48 3.05 23.20
CA ASP A 635 -7.81 3.20 24.49
C ASP A 635 -6.52 4.01 24.38
N MET A 636 -6.14 4.43 23.18
CA MET A 636 -4.87 5.07 22.93
C MET A 636 -4.84 6.51 23.51
N PRO A 637 -3.75 6.91 24.18
CA PRO A 637 -3.61 8.25 24.72
C PRO A 637 -3.71 9.34 23.64
N ALA A 638 -4.22 10.51 24.02
CA ALA A 638 -4.39 11.67 23.14
C ALA A 638 -3.15 12.02 22.28
N ALA A 639 -1.94 11.88 22.83
CA ALA A 639 -0.68 12.24 22.19
C ALA A 639 -0.07 11.15 21.28
N SER A 640 -0.73 10.00 21.12
CA SER A 640 -0.18 8.88 20.34
C SER A 640 -0.43 9.05 18.83
N ALA A 641 0.47 8.51 18.00
CA ALA A 641 0.31 8.51 16.54
C ALA A 641 -0.99 7.80 16.09
N ALA A 642 -1.35 6.71 16.76
CA ALA A 642 -2.60 5.99 16.49
C ALA A 642 -3.84 6.86 16.76
N ARG A 643 -3.81 7.70 17.80
CA ARG A 643 -4.90 8.61 18.10
C ARG A 643 -5.02 9.73 17.06
N ALA A 644 -3.90 10.33 16.66
CA ALA A 644 -3.86 11.35 15.61
C ALA A 644 -4.44 10.81 14.29
N ARG A 645 -4.13 9.55 13.95
CA ARG A 645 -4.73 8.86 12.80
C ARG A 645 -6.26 8.75 12.92
N LEU A 646 -6.78 8.34 14.07
CA LEU A 646 -8.22 8.23 14.29
C LEU A 646 -8.92 9.59 14.21
N ASP A 647 -8.30 10.65 14.73
CA ASP A 647 -8.83 12.02 14.61
C ASP A 647 -8.85 12.50 13.16
N ALA A 648 -7.82 12.18 12.38
CA ALA A 648 -7.80 12.47 10.96
C ALA A 648 -8.93 11.73 10.21
N VAL A 649 -9.14 10.45 10.53
CA VAL A 649 -10.26 9.66 9.99
C VAL A 649 -11.63 10.24 10.36
N ALA A 650 -11.77 10.76 11.59
CA ALA A 650 -13.00 11.38 12.04
C ALA A 650 -13.24 12.78 11.45
N GLY A 651 -12.16 13.48 11.09
CA GLY A 651 -12.19 14.87 10.63
C GLY A 651 -12.57 15.07 9.17
N THR A 652 -12.43 14.04 8.32
CA THR A 652 -12.79 14.13 6.89
C THR A 652 -13.68 12.99 6.44
N LEU A 653 -14.63 13.31 5.57
CA LEU A 653 -15.43 12.32 4.84
C LEU A 653 -14.82 11.93 3.50
N ASP A 654 -13.87 12.72 2.99
CA ASP A 654 -13.26 12.54 1.68
C ASP A 654 -12.31 11.35 1.68
N GLY A 655 -12.64 10.33 0.87
CA GLY A 655 -11.83 9.13 0.75
C GLY A 655 -10.45 9.34 0.13
N PHE A 656 -10.23 10.39 -0.66
CA PHE A 656 -8.92 10.75 -1.22
C PHE A 656 -7.99 11.36 -0.17
N GLU A 657 -8.51 12.26 0.67
CA GLU A 657 -7.73 12.80 1.79
C GLU A 657 -7.35 11.68 2.77
N LEU A 658 -8.27 10.74 3.04
CA LEU A 658 -7.96 9.58 3.88
C LEU A 658 -6.88 8.67 3.31
N SER A 659 -6.87 8.44 1.99
CA SER A 659 -5.85 7.59 1.38
C SER A 659 -4.49 8.26 1.31
N ARG A 660 -4.43 9.59 1.18
CA ARG A 660 -3.19 10.35 1.39
C ARG A 660 -2.66 10.15 2.80
N ILE A 661 -3.50 10.30 3.82
CA ILE A 661 -3.13 10.07 5.22
C ILE A 661 -2.69 8.61 5.46
N ASP A 662 -3.37 7.61 4.87
CA ASP A 662 -2.97 6.19 4.95
C ASP A 662 -1.58 5.98 4.35
N LEU A 663 -1.27 6.67 3.24
CA LEU A 663 -0.02 6.54 2.52
C LEU A 663 1.13 7.36 3.12
N GLU A 664 0.86 8.46 3.81
CA GLU A 664 1.87 9.17 4.59
C GLU A 664 2.34 8.33 5.79
N GLN A 665 1.43 7.53 6.34
CA GLN A 665 1.70 6.70 7.52
C GLN A 665 2.31 5.35 7.17
N ARG A 666 1.87 4.74 6.06
CA ARG A 666 2.52 3.56 5.49
C ARG A 666 3.73 4.04 4.70
N ARG A 667 4.95 3.72 5.14
CA ARG A 667 6.15 4.04 4.33
C ARG A 667 5.91 3.59 2.88
N GLU A 668 6.14 4.47 1.93
CA GLU A 668 5.72 4.36 0.52
C GLU A 668 6.07 3.02 -0.16
N GLY A 669 7.11 2.33 0.34
CA GLY A 669 7.52 1.03 -0.15
C GLY A 669 6.54 -0.13 0.03
N ASP A 670 5.55 -0.02 0.91
CA ASP A 670 4.49 -1.03 1.04
C ASP A 670 3.44 -0.95 -0.08
N VAL A 671 3.35 0.18 -0.79
CA VAL A 671 2.28 0.42 -1.78
C VAL A 671 2.76 0.16 -3.21
N LEU A 672 4.06 0.34 -3.46
CA LEU A 672 4.68 0.22 -4.78
C LEU A 672 5.13 -1.21 -5.14
N GLY A 673 5.00 -2.18 -4.24
CA GLY A 673 5.42 -3.54 -4.50
C GLY A 673 4.48 -4.57 -3.89
N GLN A 674 4.14 -5.62 -4.66
CA GLN A 674 3.61 -6.89 -4.14
C GLN A 674 4.66 -7.69 -3.34
N ALA A 675 5.64 -7.01 -2.75
CA ALA A 675 6.63 -7.60 -1.87
C ALA A 675 6.09 -7.58 -0.44
N GLN A 676 5.29 -8.59 -0.07
CA GLN A 676 5.15 -8.93 1.34
C GLN A 676 6.54 -9.11 1.96
N SER A 677 6.75 -8.41 3.07
CA SER A 677 7.90 -8.45 3.98
C SER A 677 9.29 -8.63 3.35
N GLY A 678 10.03 -7.51 3.19
CA GLY A 678 11.50 -7.54 3.32
C GLY A 678 12.35 -7.16 2.10
N VAL A 679 11.78 -6.65 1.01
CA VAL A 679 12.55 -6.06 -0.10
C VAL A 679 12.13 -4.60 -0.28
N LYS A 680 13.12 -3.70 -0.30
CA LYS A 680 12.94 -2.24 -0.35
C LYS A 680 12.15 -1.84 -1.61
N SER A 681 11.41 -0.74 -1.52
CA SER A 681 10.84 -0.03 -2.67
C SER A 681 11.86 0.12 -3.79
N SER A 682 11.41 -0.02 -5.05
CA SER A 682 12.23 0.29 -6.23
C SER A 682 12.58 1.78 -6.30
N LEU A 683 11.73 2.66 -5.76
CA LEU A 683 11.98 4.09 -5.59
C LEU A 683 12.86 4.37 -4.37
N LYS A 684 13.93 5.15 -4.55
CA LYS A 684 14.88 5.50 -3.48
C LYS A 684 14.87 6.99 -3.14
N VAL A 685 14.53 7.85 -4.10
CA VAL A 685 14.53 9.31 -3.94
C VAL A 685 13.15 9.90 -4.23
N LEU A 686 12.42 9.35 -5.20
CA LEU A 686 11.09 9.82 -5.57
C LEU A 686 10.07 9.48 -4.48
N SER A 687 9.43 10.52 -3.94
CA SER A 687 8.24 10.38 -3.11
C SER A 687 7.00 10.45 -3.98
N VAL A 688 6.16 9.42 -3.91
CA VAL A 688 4.92 9.40 -4.72
C VAL A 688 3.95 10.47 -4.25
N LEU A 689 4.00 10.90 -2.99
CA LEU A 689 3.12 11.94 -2.46
C LEU A 689 3.65 13.35 -2.70
N GLU A 690 4.93 13.58 -2.43
CA GLU A 690 5.52 14.92 -2.50
C GLU A 690 5.84 15.34 -3.94
N ASP A 691 6.11 14.38 -4.84
CA ASP A 691 6.61 14.65 -6.19
C ASP A 691 5.54 14.50 -7.30
N GLU A 692 4.26 14.80 -7.00
CA GLU A 692 3.15 14.66 -7.96
C GLU A 692 3.44 15.36 -9.30
N GLU A 693 3.89 16.62 -9.25
CA GLU A 693 4.16 17.41 -10.46
C GLU A 693 5.26 16.78 -11.34
N VAL A 694 6.29 16.20 -10.72
CA VAL A 694 7.38 15.52 -11.42
C VAL A 694 6.84 14.27 -12.12
N ILE A 695 6.03 13.47 -11.42
CA ILE A 695 5.44 12.23 -11.97
C ILE A 695 4.50 12.55 -13.13
N VAL A 696 3.65 13.58 -12.99
CA VAL A 696 2.71 14.01 -14.04
C VAL A 696 3.46 14.48 -15.28
N THR A 697 4.49 15.31 -15.10
CA THR A 697 5.29 15.82 -16.22
C THR A 697 6.09 14.70 -16.88
N ALA A 698 6.71 13.83 -16.09
CA ALA A 698 7.43 12.64 -16.58
C ALA A 698 6.51 11.71 -17.37
N ARG A 699 5.25 11.51 -16.94
CA ARG A 699 4.26 10.71 -17.67
C ARG A 699 3.96 11.29 -19.05
N ALA A 700 3.77 12.61 -19.15
CA ALA A 700 3.50 13.27 -20.42
C ALA A 700 4.68 13.14 -21.38
N GLU A 701 5.90 13.33 -20.89
CA GLU A 701 7.13 13.16 -21.66
C GLU A 701 7.35 11.70 -22.10
N ALA A 702 7.16 10.74 -21.18
CA ALA A 702 7.31 9.31 -21.44
C ALA A 702 6.29 8.83 -22.49
N THR A 703 5.03 9.27 -22.40
CA THR A 703 3.98 8.94 -23.37
C THR A 703 4.35 9.45 -24.76
N ARG A 704 4.88 10.69 -24.85
CA ARG A 704 5.32 11.26 -26.13
C ARG A 704 6.50 10.49 -26.72
N LEU A 705 7.46 10.10 -25.87
CA LEU A 705 8.64 9.34 -26.28
C LEU A 705 8.25 7.96 -26.83
N VAL A 706 7.45 7.20 -26.07
CA VAL A 706 7.03 5.84 -26.46
C VAL A 706 6.14 5.86 -27.70
N ALA A 707 5.30 6.88 -27.89
CA ALA A 707 4.51 7.02 -29.10
C ALA A 707 5.38 7.23 -30.36
N ALA A 708 6.56 7.85 -30.23
CA ALA A 708 7.50 8.08 -31.33
C ALA A 708 8.47 6.91 -31.55
N ASP A 709 8.95 6.28 -30.48
CA ASP A 709 9.91 5.17 -30.50
C ASP A 709 9.56 4.12 -29.42
N PRO A 710 8.61 3.20 -29.69
CA PRO A 710 8.17 2.19 -28.73
C PRO A 710 9.28 1.24 -28.28
N ASP A 711 10.27 1.01 -29.13
CA ASP A 711 11.41 0.11 -28.84
C ASP A 711 12.58 0.84 -28.17
N LEU A 712 12.54 2.18 -28.06
CA LEU A 712 13.64 3.01 -27.57
C LEU A 712 14.93 2.75 -28.38
N ALA A 713 14.83 2.54 -29.69
CA ALA A 713 15.97 2.30 -30.57
C ALA A 713 16.94 3.49 -30.64
N ALA A 714 16.43 4.71 -30.52
CA ALA A 714 17.24 5.92 -30.47
C ALA A 714 17.85 6.19 -29.08
N HIS A 715 17.42 5.48 -28.04
CA HIS A 715 17.78 5.73 -26.63
C HIS A 715 18.30 4.46 -25.93
N PRO A 716 19.50 3.95 -26.31
CA PRO A 716 20.03 2.69 -25.78
C PRO A 716 20.30 2.75 -24.27
N GLU A 717 20.75 3.90 -23.74
CA GLU A 717 21.05 4.05 -22.30
C GLU A 717 19.76 4.03 -21.45
N LEU A 718 18.68 4.64 -21.95
CA LEU A 718 17.35 4.55 -21.33
C LEU A 718 16.83 3.11 -21.35
N ARG A 719 17.05 2.38 -22.46
CA ARG A 719 16.67 0.97 -22.55
C ARG A 719 17.41 0.12 -21.53
N THR A 720 18.71 0.33 -21.35
CA THR A 720 19.50 -0.38 -20.32
C THR A 720 19.02 -0.05 -18.90
N ALA A 721 18.72 1.22 -18.61
CA ALA A 721 18.14 1.60 -17.32
C ALA A 721 16.79 0.92 -17.06
N LEU A 722 15.95 0.84 -18.10
CA LEU A 722 14.65 0.16 -18.04
C LEU A 722 14.79 -1.36 -17.83
N GLU A 723 15.71 -2.02 -18.54
CA GLU A 723 15.99 -3.46 -18.37
C GLU A 723 16.44 -3.76 -16.94
N SER A 724 17.31 -2.93 -16.36
CA SER A 724 17.74 -3.07 -14.98
C SER A 724 16.59 -2.94 -13.97
N LEU A 725 15.60 -2.09 -14.23
CA LEU A 725 14.41 -1.95 -13.39
C LEU A 725 13.51 -3.19 -13.50
N LEU A 726 13.26 -3.66 -14.73
CA LEU A 726 12.40 -4.82 -15.00
C LEU A 726 13.02 -6.14 -14.50
N ASP A 727 14.34 -6.29 -14.56
CA ASP A 727 15.03 -7.47 -14.04
C ASP A 727 15.00 -7.53 -12.51
N ALA A 728 15.02 -6.37 -11.83
CA ALA A 728 14.81 -6.32 -10.38
C ALA A 728 13.38 -6.78 -10.01
N ASP A 729 12.37 -6.37 -10.78
CA ASP A 729 10.99 -6.80 -10.59
C ASP A 729 10.82 -8.30 -10.89
N ARG A 730 11.44 -8.81 -11.97
CA ARG A 730 11.41 -10.24 -12.33
C ARG A 730 12.17 -11.13 -11.35
N ALA A 731 13.29 -10.68 -10.81
CA ALA A 731 14.03 -11.42 -9.79
C ALA A 731 13.22 -11.54 -8.50
N ALA A 732 12.50 -10.47 -8.11
CA ALA A 732 11.55 -10.51 -7.00
C ALA A 732 10.36 -11.46 -7.25
N TYR A 733 9.98 -11.65 -8.52
CA TYR A 733 8.93 -12.58 -8.94
C TYR A 733 9.39 -14.05 -8.92
N MET A 734 10.63 -14.36 -9.36
CA MET A 734 11.14 -15.74 -9.36
C MET A 734 11.52 -16.30 -7.98
N GLU A 735 11.84 -15.45 -6.99
CA GLU A 735 12.06 -15.91 -5.60
C GLU A 735 10.77 -16.40 -4.90
N LYS A 736 9.60 -16.22 -5.53
CA LYS A 736 8.28 -16.61 -5.00
C LYS A 736 7.63 -17.80 -5.73
N GLY A 737 8.32 -18.39 -6.71
CA GLY A 737 7.85 -19.55 -7.49
C GLY A 737 8.18 -20.89 -6.86
#